data_AF-E6PW23-F1
#
_entry.id   AF-E6PW23-F1
#
_cell.length_a   1.000
_cell.length_b   1.000
_cell.length_c   1.000
_cell.angle_alpha   90.00
_cell.angle_beta   90.00
_cell.angle_gamma   90.00
#
_symmetry.space_group_name_H-M   'P 1'
#
loop_
_entity.id
_entity.type
_entity.pdbx_description
1 polymer ?
#
loop_
_entity_poly.entity_id
_entity_poly.type
_entity_poly.pdbx_seq_one_letter_code
_entity_poly.pdbx_strand_id
1 'polypeptide(L)'
;MSSTAPESPAVTFADLGLPEPILAALRDVGYESPSPIQAATIPILLEGRDLVGQAQTGTGKTAAFALPILARIDVARKEPQALVLAPTRELAIQVAEAFATYATHLPGFNVLPIYGGQSYVPQLASLKRGAHVVVGTPGRIIDHLERGTLKLDGLAHMVLDEADEMLRMGFIDDVESILQKTPPTRQVALFSATMPQAIRRIASNHLRTPAEVTIKAKTSTATQVQQRYWMVSGLHKLDALTRILEVENFDGMIVFARTKMATEELAEKLAARGFSTAALNGDILQAQRERTVQRLKDGQIDILVATDVAARGLDVDRISHVVNYDIPTDTESYVHRIGRTGRAGRSGQAILFVTPRERHLLAAIERATRQPITPMQLPSPQDVNDKRISRFLERITEAREQEGLEQFQSLIERYEQEQNVPAIEIAAALARMVQGDKPLLLGPGTEEGGHAMRSDSLGARGRAAQRAEPIFGPRGKPAKSFEREVRKPSPSLPPREPKPASAKPRGLTDIADAAIGELEARVQSARFEKSHPGFEPDDHGSAAPRRKKAVAGDMAFETYRVEVGRDHGVEVRNLVGAIANEAGLENKHIGSIDIRGDHSLVDLPAGMPKDVFRTLQKVWVLGHQLNLSLAGAGGGAAFKPPAHAKPRAAAGTTRPTLRATERAPSRKGPGADSPKRKPIRR
;
A
#
# COMPACT_ATOMS: atom_id res chain seq x y z
N MET A 1 14.57 21.73 55.43
CA MET A 1 15.63 21.91 54.42
C MET A 1 15.67 20.65 53.57
N SER A 2 14.96 20.64 52.45
CA SER A 2 14.99 19.52 51.51
C SER A 2 16.08 19.82 50.48
N SER A 3 17.13 19.00 50.49
CA SER A 3 18.28 19.11 49.60
C SER A 3 17.85 18.84 48.16
N THR A 4 17.81 19.88 47.34
CA THR A 4 17.72 19.77 45.88
C THR A 4 19.06 19.23 45.38
N ALA A 5 19.06 17.97 44.93
CA ALA A 5 20.19 17.43 44.18
C ALA A 5 20.44 18.32 42.94
N PRO A 6 21.69 18.68 42.62
CA PRO A 6 21.98 19.55 41.50
C PRO A 6 21.63 18.83 40.18
N GLU A 7 20.74 19.42 39.39
CA GLU A 7 20.52 19.02 38.00
C GLU A 7 21.84 19.13 37.25
N SER A 8 22.30 18.03 36.66
CA SER A 8 23.49 18.03 35.79
C SER A 8 23.24 18.94 34.59
N PRO A 9 24.23 19.72 34.12
CA PRO A 9 24.04 20.62 32.99
C PRO A 9 23.52 19.87 31.76
N ALA A 10 22.46 20.39 31.15
CA ALA A 10 21.83 19.77 29.99
C ALA A 10 22.82 19.78 28.80
N VAL A 11 23.20 18.58 28.33
CA VAL A 11 24.10 18.39 27.19
C VAL A 11 23.48 19.04 25.95
N THR A 12 24.23 19.89 25.24
CA THR A 12 23.81 20.53 23.98
C THR A 12 24.42 19.82 22.77
N PHE A 13 23.93 20.09 21.56
CA PHE A 13 24.53 19.54 20.34
C PHE A 13 25.97 20.02 20.10
N ALA A 14 26.32 21.22 20.55
CA ALA A 14 27.68 21.75 20.46
C ALA A 14 28.66 20.93 21.31
N ASP A 15 28.20 20.38 22.43
CA ASP A 15 29.01 19.54 23.32
C ASP A 15 29.30 18.15 22.75
N LEU A 16 28.63 17.75 21.66
CA LEU A 16 28.77 16.43 21.04
C LEU A 16 29.90 16.35 20.00
N GLY A 17 30.62 17.45 19.75
CA GLY A 17 31.75 17.46 18.82
C GLY A 17 31.38 17.45 17.34
N LEU A 18 30.18 17.95 16.99
CA LEU A 18 29.76 18.11 15.59
C LEU A 18 30.39 19.37 14.96
N PRO A 19 30.72 19.34 13.65
CA PRO A 19 31.27 20.49 12.96
C PRO A 19 30.24 21.60 12.73
N GLU A 20 30.71 22.84 12.64
CA GLU A 20 29.86 24.05 12.58
C GLU A 20 28.80 24.03 11.46
N PRO A 21 29.08 23.57 10.22
CA PRO A 21 28.04 23.50 9.18
C PRO A 21 26.82 22.64 9.58
N ILE A 22 27.05 21.57 10.35
CA ILE A 22 25.98 20.69 10.83
C ILE A 22 25.24 21.35 11.99
N LEU A 23 25.96 22.00 12.91
CA LEU A 23 25.34 22.77 14.00
C LEU A 23 24.46 23.90 13.47
N ALA A 24 24.88 24.59 12.40
CA ALA A 24 24.07 25.59 11.72
C ALA A 24 22.78 24.99 11.16
N ALA A 25 22.86 23.83 10.47
CA ALA A 25 21.68 23.16 9.93
C ALA A 25 20.70 22.75 11.05
N LEU A 26 21.20 22.30 12.19
CA LEU A 26 20.37 21.95 13.35
C LEU A 26 19.62 23.16 13.91
N ARG A 27 20.27 24.35 13.95
CA ARG A 27 19.61 25.59 14.38
C ARG A 27 18.51 26.02 13.41
N ASP A 28 18.74 25.90 12.10
CA ASP A 28 17.73 26.24 11.08
C ASP A 28 16.50 25.34 11.14
N VAL A 29 16.70 24.06 11.47
CA VAL A 29 15.60 23.09 11.66
C VAL A 29 14.88 23.28 13.00
N GLY A 30 15.50 23.99 13.96
CA GLY A 30 14.93 24.24 15.29
C GLY A 30 15.24 23.17 16.34
N TYR A 31 16.37 22.46 16.22
CA TYR A 31 16.82 21.54 17.26
C TYR A 31 17.38 22.31 18.46
N GLU A 32 16.76 22.16 19.64
CA GLU A 32 17.21 22.80 20.88
C GLU A 32 18.20 21.94 21.66
N SER A 33 17.83 20.69 21.94
CA SER A 33 18.64 19.75 22.74
C SER A 33 18.62 18.33 22.16
N PRO A 34 19.72 17.57 22.29
CA PRO A 34 19.79 16.20 21.81
C PRO A 34 18.91 15.28 22.65
N SER A 35 18.20 14.37 21.98
CA SER A 35 17.46 13.30 22.65
C SER A 35 18.42 12.32 23.35
N PRO A 36 17.96 11.50 24.31
CA PRO A 36 18.82 10.55 25.00
C PRO A 36 19.56 9.58 24.08
N ILE A 37 18.94 9.14 22.97
CA ILE A 37 19.62 8.28 22.00
C ILE A 37 20.67 9.06 21.22
N GLN A 38 20.42 10.33 20.87
CA GLN A 38 21.38 11.18 20.16
C GLN A 38 22.61 11.49 21.02
N ALA A 39 22.40 11.95 22.25
CA ALA A 39 23.48 12.27 23.19
C ALA A 39 24.36 11.06 23.50
N ALA A 40 23.78 9.86 23.58
CA ALA A 40 24.53 8.64 23.88
C ALA A 40 25.27 8.03 22.67
N THR A 41 24.78 8.23 21.44
CA THR A 41 25.30 7.53 20.25
C THR A 41 26.17 8.40 19.36
N ILE A 42 25.91 9.71 19.27
CA ILE A 42 26.67 10.61 18.38
C ILE A 42 28.18 10.60 18.72
N PRO A 43 28.62 10.75 19.98
CA PRO A 43 30.05 10.71 20.31
C PRO A 43 30.72 9.37 19.93
N ILE A 44 30.06 8.25 20.20
CA ILE A 44 30.56 6.90 19.88
C ILE A 44 30.74 6.74 18.36
N LEU A 45 29.77 7.22 17.58
CA LEU A 45 29.85 7.15 16.13
C LEU A 45 30.94 8.08 15.58
N LEU A 46 31.12 9.27 16.18
CA LEU A 46 32.22 10.19 15.87
C LEU A 46 33.60 9.67 16.28
N GLU A 47 33.70 8.69 17.17
CA GLU A 47 34.96 7.97 17.47
C GLU A 47 35.28 6.91 16.41
N GLY A 48 34.30 6.50 15.60
CA GLY A 48 34.46 5.45 14.59
C GLY A 48 34.19 4.03 15.11
N ARG A 49 33.57 3.89 16.29
CA ARG A 49 33.20 2.58 16.86
C ARG A 49 31.90 2.05 16.28
N ASP A 50 31.80 0.74 16.12
CA ASP A 50 30.54 0.09 15.77
C ASP A 50 29.52 0.24 16.92
N LEU A 51 28.23 0.23 16.58
CA LEU A 51 27.16 0.55 17.51
C LEU A 51 25.96 -0.37 17.33
N VAL A 52 25.38 -0.82 18.45
CA VAL A 52 24.02 -1.36 18.54
C VAL A 52 23.17 -0.38 19.35
N GLY A 53 22.31 0.36 18.67
CA GLY A 53 21.37 1.32 19.26
C GLY A 53 19.97 0.73 19.40
N GLN A 54 19.57 0.37 20.62
CA GLN A 54 18.22 -0.09 20.91
C GLN A 54 17.34 1.08 21.40
N ALA A 55 16.41 1.52 20.54
CA ALA A 55 15.45 2.58 20.86
C ALA A 55 14.18 2.52 19.99
N GLN A 56 13.06 2.98 20.55
CA GLN A 56 11.77 3.04 19.87
C GLN A 56 11.76 4.06 18.71
N THR A 57 10.77 3.95 17.84
CA THR A 57 10.49 4.94 16.78
C THR A 57 10.19 6.31 17.39
N GLY A 58 10.47 7.39 16.66
CA GLY A 58 10.25 8.76 17.13
C GLY A 58 11.21 9.27 18.22
N THR A 59 12.22 8.48 18.62
CA THR A 59 13.24 8.91 19.60
C THR A 59 14.37 9.76 18.98
N GLY A 60 14.34 9.99 17.67
CA GLY A 60 15.36 10.76 16.95
C GLY A 60 16.56 9.94 16.47
N LYS A 61 16.39 8.63 16.25
CA LYS A 61 17.42 7.71 15.72
C LYS A 61 18.04 8.17 14.41
N THR A 62 17.23 8.73 13.50
CA THR A 62 17.69 9.21 12.20
C THR A 62 18.79 10.26 12.33
N ALA A 63 18.56 11.31 13.12
CA ALA A 63 19.60 12.31 13.41
C ALA A 63 20.80 11.68 14.15
N ALA A 64 20.55 10.72 15.03
CA ALA A 64 21.59 10.07 15.83
C ALA A 64 22.68 9.39 14.97
N PHE A 65 22.34 8.82 13.82
CA PHE A 65 23.32 8.31 12.86
C PHE A 65 23.66 9.26 11.72
N ALA A 66 22.72 10.09 11.26
CA ALA A 66 22.94 10.95 10.11
C ALA A 66 23.98 12.05 10.38
N LEU A 67 23.90 12.69 11.55
CA LEU A 67 24.80 13.77 11.95
C LEU A 67 26.28 13.33 12.02
N PRO A 68 26.64 12.24 12.71
CA PRO A 68 28.03 11.79 12.76
C PRO A 68 28.54 11.28 11.40
N ILE A 69 27.67 10.74 10.55
CA ILE A 69 28.04 10.35 9.18
C ILE A 69 28.38 11.59 8.35
N LEU A 70 27.50 12.61 8.36
CA LEU A 70 27.75 13.87 7.66
C LEU A 70 29.01 14.57 8.13
N ALA A 71 29.32 14.48 9.43
CA ALA A 71 30.53 15.06 10.00
C ALA A 71 31.83 14.44 9.47
N ARG A 72 31.77 13.23 8.91
CA ARG A 72 32.93 12.46 8.41
C ARG A 72 32.98 12.30 6.89
N ILE A 73 31.95 12.75 6.17
CA ILE A 73 31.91 12.65 4.71
C ILE A 73 32.86 13.66 4.06
N ASP A 74 33.60 13.20 3.07
CA ASP A 74 34.40 14.03 2.18
C ASP A 74 33.61 14.36 0.90
N VAL A 75 33.12 15.59 0.80
CA VAL A 75 32.29 16.05 -0.33
C VAL A 75 33.10 16.17 -1.65
N ALA A 76 34.43 16.14 -1.59
CA ALA A 76 35.24 16.12 -2.81
C ALA A 76 35.17 14.76 -3.53
N ARG A 77 34.89 13.67 -2.80
CA ARG A 77 34.80 12.31 -3.32
C ARG A 77 33.37 11.94 -3.67
N LYS A 78 33.06 11.94 -4.97
CA LYS A 78 31.70 11.66 -5.50
C LYS A 78 31.20 10.22 -5.35
N GLU A 79 32.01 9.31 -4.81
CA GLU A 79 31.65 7.92 -4.62
C GLU A 79 30.86 7.70 -3.30
N PRO A 80 30.06 6.63 -3.20
CA PRO A 80 29.34 6.30 -1.97
C PRO A 80 30.29 6.03 -0.80
N GLN A 81 30.15 6.83 0.25
CA GLN A 81 30.90 6.73 1.51
C GLN A 81 30.04 6.22 2.66
N ALA A 82 28.71 6.39 2.57
CA ALA A 82 27.76 5.83 3.52
C ALA A 82 26.60 5.10 2.84
N LEU A 83 26.16 3.99 3.42
CA LEU A 83 25.01 3.20 2.99
C LEU A 83 24.07 3.01 4.18
N VAL A 84 22.82 3.43 4.03
CA VAL A 84 21.77 3.21 5.03
C VAL A 84 20.74 2.26 4.45
N LEU A 85 20.56 1.10 5.08
CA LEU A 85 19.51 0.16 4.75
C LEU A 85 18.27 0.47 5.58
N ALA A 86 17.13 0.63 4.91
CA ALA A 86 15.83 0.84 5.52
C ALA A 86 14.82 -0.21 5.02
N PRO A 87 13.90 -0.70 5.86
CA PRO A 87 12.93 -1.75 5.51
C PRO A 87 11.94 -1.33 4.41
N THR A 88 11.61 -0.05 4.31
CA THR A 88 10.62 0.43 3.35
C THR A 88 11.15 1.58 2.52
N ARG A 89 10.54 1.76 1.34
CA ARG A 89 10.80 2.91 0.48
C ARG A 89 10.57 4.22 1.21
N GLU A 90 9.46 4.33 1.92
CA GLU A 90 9.03 5.57 2.56
C GLU A 90 10.05 6.00 3.60
N LEU A 91 10.53 5.05 4.39
CA LEU A 91 11.58 5.31 5.36
C LEU A 91 12.90 5.65 4.66
N ALA A 92 13.24 5.00 3.55
CA ALA A 92 14.44 5.35 2.77
C ALA A 92 14.36 6.80 2.23
N ILE A 93 13.20 7.25 1.76
CA ILE A 93 12.96 8.64 1.33
C ILE A 93 13.12 9.59 2.52
N GLN A 94 12.46 9.31 3.64
CA GLN A 94 12.53 10.15 4.85
C GLN A 94 13.94 10.30 5.38
N VAL A 95 14.68 9.20 5.45
CA VAL A 95 16.07 9.23 5.89
C VAL A 95 16.91 10.04 4.89
N ALA A 96 16.70 9.89 3.58
CA ALA A 96 17.38 10.70 2.57
C ALA A 96 17.04 12.20 2.69
N GLU A 97 15.77 12.56 2.90
CA GLU A 97 15.34 13.94 3.14
C GLU A 97 15.96 14.52 4.41
N ALA A 98 16.06 13.73 5.48
CA ALA A 98 16.74 14.12 6.71
C ALA A 98 18.23 14.40 6.44
N PHE A 99 18.94 13.52 5.72
CA PHE A 99 20.32 13.76 5.31
C PHE A 99 20.45 15.05 4.48
N ALA A 100 19.56 15.27 3.51
CA ALA A 100 19.58 16.49 2.70
C ALA A 100 19.38 17.75 3.55
N THR A 101 18.45 17.69 4.51
CA THR A 101 18.14 18.78 5.44
C THR A 101 19.35 19.11 6.33
N TYR A 102 19.96 18.10 6.95
CA TYR A 102 21.13 18.29 7.82
C TYR A 102 22.39 18.68 7.04
N ALA A 103 22.43 18.45 5.74
CA ALA A 103 23.53 18.80 4.85
C ALA A 103 23.33 20.14 4.11
N THR A 104 22.34 20.96 4.47
CA THR A 104 22.05 22.25 3.80
C THR A 104 23.28 23.17 3.71
N HIS A 105 24.16 23.12 4.72
CA HIS A 105 25.42 23.90 4.75
C HIS A 105 26.65 23.13 4.25
N LEU A 106 26.48 22.00 3.55
CA LEU A 106 27.54 21.20 2.95
C LEU A 106 27.44 21.26 1.41
N PRO A 107 28.03 22.28 0.77
CA PRO A 107 27.89 22.48 -0.67
C PRO A 107 28.50 21.32 -1.46
N GLY A 108 27.75 20.79 -2.42
CA GLY A 108 28.16 19.65 -3.24
C GLY A 108 27.80 18.29 -2.65
N PHE A 109 27.24 18.23 -1.43
CA PHE A 109 26.73 17.00 -0.85
C PHE A 109 25.58 16.43 -1.69
N ASN A 110 25.52 15.11 -1.79
CA ASN A 110 24.51 14.39 -2.57
C ASN A 110 24.11 13.13 -1.81
N VAL A 111 22.81 13.00 -1.55
CA VAL A 111 22.18 11.79 -1.03
C VAL A 111 21.24 11.21 -2.08
N LEU A 112 21.25 9.89 -2.24
CA LEU A 112 20.42 9.20 -3.22
C LEU A 112 19.59 8.09 -2.55
N PRO A 113 18.25 8.22 -2.55
CA PRO A 113 17.39 7.11 -2.17
C PRO A 113 17.28 6.08 -3.32
N ILE A 114 17.44 4.78 -2.99
CA ILE A 114 17.40 3.65 -3.93
C ILE A 114 16.41 2.59 -3.41
N TYR A 115 15.33 2.38 -4.14
CA TYR A 115 14.27 1.46 -3.73
C TYR A 115 13.53 0.86 -4.93
N GLY A 116 12.79 -0.22 -4.68
CA GLY A 116 11.96 -0.89 -5.69
C GLY A 116 10.74 -0.07 -6.13
N GLY A 117 10.07 -0.52 -7.20
CA GLY A 117 8.83 0.08 -7.71
C GLY A 117 9.01 1.36 -8.54
N GLN A 118 10.24 1.86 -8.69
CA GLN A 118 10.60 2.95 -9.62
C GLN A 118 11.39 2.37 -10.80
N SER A 119 11.36 3.03 -11.96
CA SER A 119 12.29 2.74 -13.06
C SER A 119 13.75 2.83 -12.59
N TYR A 120 14.63 2.01 -13.17
CA TYR A 120 16.07 2.09 -12.90
C TYR A 120 16.69 3.38 -13.45
N VAL A 121 16.14 3.94 -14.54
CA VAL A 121 16.78 5.03 -15.30
C VAL A 121 17.11 6.25 -14.42
N PRO A 122 16.20 6.78 -13.58
CA PRO A 122 16.51 7.91 -12.69
C PRO A 122 17.58 7.57 -11.64
N GLN A 123 17.57 6.34 -11.13
CA GLN A 123 18.55 5.87 -10.13
C GLN A 123 19.93 5.71 -10.77
N LEU A 124 20.01 5.16 -11.98
CA LEU A 124 21.25 5.05 -12.75
C LEU A 124 21.82 6.42 -13.14
N ALA A 125 20.97 7.34 -13.58
CA ALA A 125 21.39 8.71 -13.89
C ALA A 125 21.94 9.42 -12.63
N SER A 126 21.29 9.23 -11.48
CA SER A 126 21.75 9.82 -10.22
C SER A 126 23.04 9.19 -9.69
N LEU A 127 23.19 7.87 -9.76
CA LEU A 127 24.44 7.19 -9.44
C LEU A 127 25.60 7.66 -10.31
N LYS A 128 25.37 7.92 -11.60
CA LYS A 128 26.39 8.48 -12.52
C LYS A 128 26.81 9.90 -12.15
N ARG A 129 25.92 10.72 -11.58
CA ARG A 129 26.26 12.07 -11.08
C ARG A 129 27.13 12.05 -9.82
N GLY A 130 27.08 10.94 -9.08
CA GLY A 130 27.77 10.76 -7.81
C GLY A 130 26.83 10.94 -6.63
N ALA A 131 26.99 10.09 -5.62
CA ALA A 131 26.22 10.10 -4.38
C ALA A 131 27.14 9.74 -3.23
N HIS A 132 27.22 10.61 -2.21
CA HIS A 132 28.05 10.41 -1.02
C HIS A 132 27.35 9.48 -0.02
N VAL A 133 26.02 9.63 0.09
CA VAL A 133 25.15 8.77 0.90
C VAL A 133 24.15 8.08 -0.01
N VAL A 134 24.05 6.77 0.11
CA VAL A 134 22.98 5.98 -0.49
C VAL A 134 22.07 5.49 0.62
N VAL A 135 20.77 5.71 0.49
CA VAL A 135 19.76 5.20 1.41
C VAL A 135 18.86 4.27 0.64
N GLY A 136 18.63 3.02 1.07
CA GLY A 136 17.83 2.14 0.23
C GLY A 136 17.27 0.89 0.87
N THR A 137 16.34 0.28 0.15
CA THR A 137 15.72 -1.01 0.53
C THR A 137 16.63 -2.17 0.11
N PRO A 138 16.79 -3.21 0.94
CA PRO A 138 17.75 -4.30 0.69
C PRO A 138 17.69 -4.89 -0.73
N GLY A 139 16.51 -5.33 -1.18
CA GLY A 139 16.38 -5.96 -2.50
C GLY A 139 16.87 -5.09 -3.66
N ARG A 140 16.52 -3.79 -3.67
CA ARG A 140 16.98 -2.88 -4.74
C ARG A 140 18.47 -2.57 -4.67
N ILE A 141 19.04 -2.49 -3.47
CA ILE A 141 20.48 -2.31 -3.30
C ILE A 141 21.23 -3.51 -3.87
N ILE A 142 20.78 -4.74 -3.61
CA ILE A 142 21.36 -5.95 -4.18
C ILE A 142 21.33 -5.91 -5.70
N ASP A 143 20.18 -5.57 -6.30
CA ASP A 143 20.07 -5.47 -7.76
C ASP A 143 21.14 -4.55 -8.35
N HIS A 144 21.34 -3.37 -7.73
CA HIS A 144 22.32 -2.40 -8.20
C HIS A 144 23.77 -2.87 -8.04
N LEU A 145 24.06 -3.61 -6.96
CA LEU A 145 25.36 -4.23 -6.72
C LEU A 145 25.65 -5.34 -7.74
N GLU A 146 24.68 -6.22 -8.00
CA GLU A 146 24.83 -7.32 -8.95
C GLU A 146 24.98 -6.85 -10.39
N ARG A 147 24.34 -5.73 -10.74
CA ARG A 147 24.51 -5.07 -12.03
C ARG A 147 25.81 -4.26 -12.14
N GLY A 148 26.57 -4.11 -11.06
CA GLY A 148 27.79 -3.28 -11.01
C GLY A 148 27.54 -1.77 -11.16
N THR A 149 26.28 -1.35 -10.97
CA THR A 149 25.86 0.06 -11.13
C THR A 149 26.03 0.86 -9.84
N LEU A 150 26.00 0.19 -8.70
CA LEU A 150 26.43 0.73 -7.41
C LEU A 150 27.74 0.05 -7.02
N LYS A 151 28.74 0.87 -6.68
CA LYS A 151 30.05 0.42 -6.20
C LYS A 151 30.22 0.91 -4.77
N LEU A 152 30.64 0.02 -3.88
CA LEU A 152 30.77 0.29 -2.44
C LEU A 152 32.21 0.13 -1.94
N ASP A 153 33.20 0.13 -2.85
CA ASP A 153 34.61 -0.05 -2.49
C ASP A 153 35.12 1.05 -1.54
N GLY A 154 34.61 2.28 -1.70
CA GLY A 154 34.93 3.44 -0.87
C GLY A 154 34.08 3.60 0.40
N LEU A 155 33.23 2.62 0.74
CA LEU A 155 32.26 2.74 1.82
C LEU A 155 32.93 2.75 3.20
N ALA A 156 32.76 3.83 3.96
CA ALA A 156 33.27 4.00 5.31
C ALA A 156 32.21 3.76 6.39
N HIS A 157 30.93 4.00 6.08
CA HIS A 157 29.84 3.90 7.05
C HIS A 157 28.69 3.03 6.52
N MET A 158 28.14 2.19 7.38
CA MET A 158 26.95 1.41 7.08
C MET A 158 25.96 1.46 8.23
N VAL A 159 24.68 1.68 7.93
CA VAL A 159 23.60 1.73 8.90
C VAL A 159 22.53 0.70 8.55
N LEU A 160 22.08 -0.04 9.55
CA LEU A 160 20.86 -0.85 9.48
C LEU A 160 19.80 -0.16 10.32
N ASP A 161 18.85 0.54 9.69
CA ASP A 161 17.74 1.19 10.39
C ASP A 161 16.52 0.29 10.42
N GLU A 162 15.81 0.27 11.56
CA GLU A 162 14.70 -0.64 11.84
C GLU A 162 15.01 -2.11 11.47
N ALA A 163 16.14 -2.62 11.99
CA ALA A 163 16.65 -3.94 11.62
C ALA A 163 15.65 -5.08 11.92
N ASP A 164 14.91 -4.99 13.03
CA ASP A 164 13.82 -5.92 13.36
C ASP A 164 12.67 -5.91 12.33
N GLU A 165 12.39 -4.77 11.71
CA GLU A 165 11.43 -4.69 10.61
C GLU A 165 11.93 -5.35 9.32
N MET A 166 13.21 -5.19 8.99
CA MET A 166 13.81 -5.89 7.85
C MET A 166 13.71 -7.41 8.01
N LEU A 167 13.88 -7.93 9.24
CA LEU A 167 13.65 -9.34 9.55
C LEU A 167 12.19 -9.75 9.32
N ARG A 168 11.21 -8.96 9.81
CA ARG A 168 9.79 -9.25 9.64
C ARG A 168 9.35 -9.28 8.17
N MET A 169 9.99 -8.47 7.34
CA MET A 169 9.73 -8.41 5.90
C MET A 169 10.46 -9.50 5.10
N GLY A 170 11.27 -10.32 5.77
CA GLY A 170 12.01 -11.41 5.12
C GLY A 170 13.28 -10.96 4.40
N PHE A 171 13.78 -9.74 4.64
CA PHE A 171 14.99 -9.21 4.00
C PHE A 171 16.30 -9.61 4.69
N ILE A 172 16.27 -10.60 5.60
CA ILE A 172 17.43 -10.92 6.43
C ILE A 172 18.61 -11.42 5.59
N ASP A 173 18.35 -12.31 4.64
CA ASP A 173 19.37 -12.87 3.74
C ASP A 173 19.92 -11.78 2.81
N ASP A 174 19.06 -10.87 2.37
CA ASP A 174 19.45 -9.71 1.55
C ASP A 174 20.40 -8.78 2.33
N VAL A 175 20.06 -8.47 3.58
CA VAL A 175 20.90 -7.64 4.47
C VAL A 175 22.27 -8.30 4.70
N GLU A 176 22.32 -9.60 4.96
CA GLU A 176 23.58 -10.33 5.12
C GLU A 176 24.42 -10.30 3.83
N SER A 177 23.80 -10.48 2.67
CA SER A 177 24.46 -10.41 1.36
C SER A 177 25.10 -9.03 1.11
N ILE A 178 24.39 -7.95 1.44
CA ILE A 178 24.91 -6.58 1.31
C ILE A 178 26.08 -6.34 2.29
N LEU A 179 25.98 -6.82 3.53
CA LEU A 179 27.05 -6.73 4.52
C LEU A 179 28.31 -7.50 4.09
N GLN A 180 28.17 -8.59 3.34
CA GLN A 180 29.32 -9.35 2.82
C GLN A 180 29.98 -8.67 1.62
N LYS A 181 29.21 -7.95 0.81
CA LYS A 181 29.70 -7.22 -0.38
C LYS A 181 30.32 -5.85 -0.06
N THR A 182 30.39 -5.47 1.21
CA THR A 182 30.92 -4.16 1.67
C THR A 182 32.29 -4.30 2.33
N PRO A 183 33.14 -3.25 2.32
CA PRO A 183 34.51 -3.31 2.84
C PRO A 183 34.56 -3.70 4.34
N PRO A 184 35.50 -4.55 4.78
CA PRO A 184 35.57 -4.98 6.19
C PRO A 184 36.03 -3.88 7.15
N THR A 185 36.59 -2.79 6.63
CA THR A 185 37.08 -1.64 7.41
C THR A 185 35.98 -0.66 7.80
N ARG A 186 34.79 -0.76 7.20
CA ARG A 186 33.65 0.14 7.45
C ARG A 186 33.18 0.09 8.90
N GLN A 187 32.68 1.21 9.39
CA GLN A 187 31.95 1.30 10.65
C GLN A 187 30.49 0.86 10.41
N VAL A 188 29.94 0.04 11.29
CA VAL A 188 28.55 -0.43 11.22
C VAL A 188 27.75 0.04 12.43
N ALA A 189 26.61 0.66 12.18
CA ALA A 189 25.64 1.05 13.20
C ALA A 189 24.30 0.33 12.96
N LEU A 190 23.85 -0.45 13.94
CA LEU A 190 22.59 -1.16 13.91
C LEU A 190 21.60 -0.48 14.84
N PHE A 191 20.48 -0.01 14.29
CA PHE A 191 19.37 0.56 15.04
C PHE A 191 18.14 -0.33 14.95
N SER A 192 17.58 -0.65 16.11
CA SER A 192 16.42 -1.55 16.20
C SER A 192 15.58 -1.22 17.43
N ALA A 193 14.26 -1.44 17.39
CA ALA A 193 13.44 -1.33 18.59
C ALA A 193 13.63 -2.58 19.48
N THR A 194 13.79 -3.73 18.84
CA THR A 194 13.94 -5.04 19.49
C THR A 194 15.20 -5.77 19.03
N MET A 195 15.64 -6.77 19.81
CA MET A 195 16.81 -7.59 19.48
C MET A 195 16.46 -9.10 19.43
N PRO A 196 15.69 -9.55 18.43
CA PRO A 196 15.46 -10.98 18.17
C PRO A 196 16.78 -11.71 17.89
N GLN A 197 16.78 -13.05 18.01
CA GLN A 197 18.00 -13.86 17.83
C GLN A 197 18.68 -13.64 16.47
N ALA A 198 17.89 -13.47 15.39
CA ALA A 198 18.45 -13.19 14.06
C ALA A 198 19.20 -11.85 14.00
N ILE A 199 18.63 -10.78 14.59
CA ILE A 199 19.29 -9.47 14.66
C ILE A 199 20.55 -9.52 15.54
N ARG A 200 20.50 -10.28 16.66
CA ARG A 200 21.69 -10.52 17.49
C ARG A 200 22.80 -11.25 16.73
N ARG A 201 22.45 -12.19 15.85
CA ARG A 201 23.42 -12.88 14.99
C ARG A 201 24.05 -11.94 13.97
N ILE A 202 23.27 -11.06 13.35
CA ILE A 202 23.82 -10.02 12.46
C ILE A 202 24.80 -9.14 13.23
N ALA A 203 24.41 -8.67 14.42
CA ALA A 203 25.29 -7.87 15.27
C ALA A 203 26.60 -8.60 15.60
N SER A 204 26.54 -9.86 16.02
CA SER A 204 27.73 -10.63 16.39
C SER A 204 28.64 -10.97 15.20
N ASN A 205 28.07 -11.16 14.01
CA ASN A 205 28.81 -11.63 12.84
C ASN A 205 29.43 -10.47 12.03
N HIS A 206 28.81 -9.29 12.07
CA HIS A 206 29.18 -8.18 11.18
C HIS A 206 29.68 -6.93 11.90
N LEU A 207 29.52 -6.81 13.23
CA LEU A 207 30.02 -5.65 13.99
C LEU A 207 31.27 -6.05 14.80
N ARG A 208 32.20 -5.10 14.93
CA ARG A 208 33.50 -5.25 15.63
C ARG A 208 33.43 -4.58 17.00
N THR A 209 33.27 -5.39 18.04
CA THR A 209 33.20 -4.94 19.45
C THR A 209 32.25 -3.73 19.63
N PRO A 210 30.97 -3.88 19.23
CA PRO A 210 30.07 -2.74 19.18
C PRO A 210 29.78 -2.19 20.57
N ALA A 211 29.65 -0.87 20.66
CA ALA A 211 29.06 -0.26 21.83
C ALA A 211 27.54 -0.54 21.84
N GLU A 212 26.99 -0.93 22.99
CA GLU A 212 25.56 -1.17 23.14
C GLU A 212 24.92 0.00 23.87
N VAL A 213 24.01 0.70 23.21
CA VAL A 213 23.21 1.78 23.81
C VAL A 213 21.76 1.35 23.83
N THR A 214 21.22 1.16 25.02
CA THR A 214 19.79 0.83 25.21
C THR A 214 19.08 1.98 25.88
N ILE A 215 18.21 2.67 25.12
CA ILE A 215 17.32 3.67 25.68
C ILE A 215 16.02 2.98 26.08
N LYS A 216 15.86 2.80 27.39
CA LYS A 216 14.59 2.29 27.93
C LYS A 216 13.49 3.26 27.53
N ALA A 217 12.43 2.73 26.94
CA ALA A 217 11.23 3.48 26.66
C ALA A 217 10.72 4.13 27.95
N LYS A 218 10.88 5.45 28.08
CA LYS A 218 9.88 6.22 28.80
C LYS A 218 8.63 6.07 27.94
N THR A 219 7.58 5.47 28.48
CA THR A 219 6.29 5.22 27.86
C THR A 219 5.71 6.54 27.32
N SER A 220 6.16 6.98 26.14
CA SER A 220 5.99 8.38 25.70
C SER A 220 5.07 8.52 24.50
N THR A 221 4.92 7.50 23.65
CA THR A 221 4.04 7.62 22.47
C THR A 221 2.58 7.32 22.81
N ALA A 222 2.34 6.47 23.81
CA ALA A 222 0.98 6.03 24.15
C ALA A 222 0.23 6.99 25.10
N THR A 223 0.89 7.98 25.72
CA THR A 223 0.22 8.92 26.64
C THR A 223 -0.60 9.98 25.92
N GLN A 224 -0.27 10.33 24.67
CA GLN A 224 -0.98 11.36 23.88
C GLN A 224 -2.06 10.78 22.95
N VAL A 225 -2.11 9.46 22.80
CA VAL A 225 -3.13 8.78 21.98
C VAL A 225 -4.19 8.17 22.90
N GLN A 226 -5.41 8.70 22.82
CA GLN A 226 -6.55 8.10 23.50
C GLN A 226 -6.94 6.81 22.78
N GLN A 227 -6.90 5.70 23.52
CA GLN A 227 -7.12 4.37 22.98
C GLN A 227 -8.47 3.84 23.44
N ARG A 228 -9.32 3.53 22.46
CA ARG A 228 -10.66 2.98 22.63
C ARG A 228 -10.81 1.67 21.88
N TYR A 229 -11.61 0.74 22.39
CA TYR A 229 -11.97 -0.47 21.66
C TYR A 229 -13.47 -0.68 21.65
N TRP A 230 -13.97 -1.21 20.53
CA TRP A 230 -15.34 -1.67 20.40
C TRP A 230 -15.38 -3.19 20.26
N MET A 231 -16.19 -3.83 21.08
CA MET A 231 -16.47 -5.26 20.95
C MET A 231 -17.48 -5.48 19.82
N VAL A 232 -17.04 -6.16 18.76
CA VAL A 232 -17.89 -6.49 17.62
C VAL A 232 -18.92 -7.53 18.05
N SER A 233 -20.18 -7.11 18.21
CA SER A 233 -21.30 -7.98 18.56
C SER A 233 -22.57 -7.55 17.83
N GLY A 234 -23.21 -8.48 17.12
CA GLY A 234 -24.49 -8.24 16.42
C GLY A 234 -24.36 -7.41 15.13
N LEU A 235 -23.70 -6.26 15.20
CA LEU A 235 -23.52 -5.34 14.07
C LEU A 235 -22.27 -5.68 13.23
N HIS A 236 -22.35 -5.50 11.91
CA HIS A 236 -21.19 -5.63 11.04
C HIS A 236 -20.19 -4.48 11.27
N LYS A 237 -18.89 -4.78 11.16
CA LYS A 237 -17.81 -3.79 11.37
C LYS A 237 -17.93 -2.58 10.44
N LEU A 238 -18.42 -2.75 9.22
CA LEU A 238 -18.61 -1.67 8.27
C LEU A 238 -19.65 -0.66 8.77
N ASP A 239 -20.78 -1.14 9.27
CA ASP A 239 -21.85 -0.28 9.80
C ASP A 239 -21.41 0.42 11.10
N ALA A 240 -20.58 -0.24 11.90
CA ALA A 240 -19.97 0.38 13.06
C ALA A 240 -19.04 1.54 12.65
N LEU A 241 -18.19 1.30 11.64
CA LEU A 241 -17.26 2.29 11.11
C LEU A 241 -18.01 3.50 10.55
N THR A 242 -19.06 3.29 9.75
CA THR A 242 -19.83 4.40 9.17
C THR A 242 -20.49 5.26 10.24
N ARG A 243 -21.05 4.67 11.30
CA ARG A 243 -21.60 5.43 12.44
C ARG A 243 -20.54 6.26 13.16
N ILE A 244 -19.35 5.70 13.36
CA ILE A 244 -18.21 6.43 13.96
C ILE A 244 -17.84 7.61 13.06
N LEU A 245 -17.71 7.39 11.75
CA LEU A 245 -17.33 8.42 10.78
C LEU A 245 -18.37 9.56 10.68
N GLU A 246 -19.63 9.31 10.99
CA GLU A 246 -20.68 10.34 10.95
C GLU A 246 -20.79 11.18 12.22
N VAL A 247 -20.32 10.66 13.35
CA VAL A 247 -20.46 11.34 14.65
C VAL A 247 -19.15 11.94 15.12
N GLU A 248 -18.02 11.27 14.87
CA GLU A 248 -16.71 11.78 15.26
C GLU A 248 -16.18 12.79 14.26
N ASN A 249 -15.70 13.92 14.79
CA ASN A 249 -14.98 14.91 14.01
C ASN A 249 -13.52 14.47 13.89
N PHE A 250 -13.04 14.28 12.66
CA PHE A 250 -11.66 13.95 12.36
C PHE A 250 -11.14 14.81 11.20
N ASP A 251 -9.83 15.04 11.18
CA ASP A 251 -9.16 15.75 10.08
C ASP A 251 -8.72 14.77 8.99
N GLY A 252 -7.75 13.90 9.29
CA GLY A 252 -7.47 12.68 8.51
C GLY A 252 -7.59 11.42 9.35
N MET A 253 -8.01 10.32 8.72
CA MET A 253 -8.15 9.00 9.32
C MET A 253 -7.41 7.93 8.52
N ILE A 254 -6.72 7.01 9.21
CA ILE A 254 -6.20 5.79 8.61
C ILE A 254 -6.92 4.56 9.17
N VAL A 255 -7.39 3.68 8.29
CA VAL A 255 -8.13 2.47 8.64
C VAL A 255 -7.30 1.25 8.24
N PHE A 256 -6.86 0.48 9.22
CA PHE A 256 -6.03 -0.71 9.01
C PHE A 256 -6.87 -1.97 8.80
N ALA A 257 -6.73 -2.58 7.64
CA ALA A 257 -7.31 -3.88 7.30
C ALA A 257 -6.22 -4.92 7.07
N ARG A 258 -6.55 -6.20 7.26
CA ARG A 258 -5.57 -7.30 7.24
C ARG A 258 -5.04 -7.64 5.85
N THR A 259 -5.89 -7.62 4.83
CA THR A 259 -5.55 -8.11 3.48
C THR A 259 -5.68 -7.01 2.43
N LYS A 260 -4.96 -7.15 1.32
CA LYS A 260 -5.02 -6.20 0.19
C LYS A 260 -6.44 -6.11 -0.37
N MET A 261 -7.09 -7.24 -0.62
CA MET A 261 -8.49 -7.28 -1.06
C MET A 261 -9.44 -6.56 -0.09
N ALA A 262 -9.26 -6.75 1.22
CA ALA A 262 -10.09 -6.08 2.22
C ALA A 262 -9.89 -4.56 2.22
N THR A 263 -8.69 -4.05 1.90
CA THR A 263 -8.47 -2.60 1.79
C THR A 263 -9.25 -1.99 0.63
N GLU A 264 -9.28 -2.65 -0.53
CA GLU A 264 -10.00 -2.18 -1.71
C GLU A 264 -11.51 -2.26 -1.51
N GLU A 265 -12.01 -3.42 -1.07
CA GLU A 265 -13.43 -3.64 -0.79
C GLU A 265 -13.97 -2.64 0.25
N LEU A 266 -13.19 -2.38 1.31
CA LEU A 266 -13.60 -1.43 2.35
C LEU A 266 -13.57 0.01 1.82
N ALA A 267 -12.55 0.41 1.06
CA ALA A 267 -12.49 1.74 0.45
C ALA A 267 -13.66 1.98 -0.53
N GLU A 268 -13.95 1.02 -1.41
CA GLU A 268 -15.09 1.11 -2.33
C GLU A 268 -16.42 1.23 -1.59
N LYS A 269 -16.64 0.42 -0.55
CA LYS A 269 -17.87 0.48 0.26
C LYS A 269 -18.03 1.77 1.05
N LEU A 270 -16.94 2.39 1.49
CA LEU A 270 -16.96 3.70 2.13
C LEU A 270 -17.19 4.81 1.09
N ALA A 271 -16.54 4.74 -0.07
CA ALA A 271 -16.74 5.69 -1.16
C ALA A 271 -18.20 5.69 -1.66
N ALA A 272 -18.81 4.52 -1.82
CA ALA A 272 -20.23 4.38 -2.19
C ALA A 272 -21.18 5.04 -1.17
N ARG A 273 -20.77 5.11 0.11
CA ARG A 273 -21.51 5.79 1.17
C ARG A 273 -21.29 7.30 1.20
N GLY A 274 -20.38 7.82 0.39
CA GLY A 274 -20.11 9.25 0.23
C GLY A 274 -18.89 9.75 1.00
N PHE A 275 -18.04 8.85 1.51
CA PHE A 275 -16.80 9.22 2.17
C PHE A 275 -15.66 9.37 1.16
N SER A 276 -14.84 10.42 1.31
CA SER A 276 -13.64 10.64 0.49
C SER A 276 -12.53 9.67 0.93
N THR A 277 -12.49 8.49 0.31
CA THR A 277 -11.58 7.41 0.73
C THR A 277 -10.69 6.91 -0.40
N ALA A 278 -9.53 6.33 -0.04
CA ALA A 278 -8.68 5.60 -0.97
C ALA A 278 -8.03 4.39 -0.29
N ALA A 279 -7.78 3.33 -1.06
CA ALA A 279 -7.00 2.18 -0.60
C ALA A 279 -5.49 2.46 -0.71
N LEU A 280 -4.70 1.86 0.19
CA LEU A 280 -3.24 1.83 0.17
C LEU A 280 -2.72 0.44 0.52
N ASN A 281 -2.34 -0.33 -0.51
CA ASN A 281 -1.85 -1.70 -0.33
C ASN A 281 -0.64 -1.97 -1.24
N GLY A 282 -0.10 -3.19 -1.16
CA GLY A 282 1.13 -3.56 -1.89
C GLY A 282 0.97 -3.81 -3.39
N ASP A 283 -0.25 -3.82 -3.92
CA ASP A 283 -0.51 -3.97 -5.37
C ASP A 283 -0.61 -2.60 -6.08
N ILE A 284 -0.75 -1.52 -5.30
CA ILE A 284 -0.81 -0.17 -5.84
C ILE A 284 0.56 0.23 -6.40
N LEU A 285 0.54 0.63 -7.67
CA LEU A 285 1.73 1.16 -8.34
C LEU A 285 2.26 2.36 -7.57
N GLN A 286 3.58 2.47 -7.52
CA GLN A 286 4.22 3.45 -6.69
C GLN A 286 3.81 4.91 -6.99
N ALA A 287 3.78 5.29 -8.27
CA ALA A 287 3.39 6.64 -8.66
C ALA A 287 1.96 6.97 -8.18
N GLN A 288 1.10 5.95 -8.13
CA GLN A 288 -0.25 6.07 -7.58
C GLN A 288 -0.23 6.14 -6.06
N ARG A 289 0.63 5.37 -5.38
CA ARG A 289 0.83 5.44 -3.92
C ARG A 289 1.23 6.84 -3.47
N GLU A 290 2.23 7.44 -4.12
CA GLU A 290 2.66 8.83 -3.84
C GLU A 290 1.54 9.84 -4.04
N ARG A 291 0.81 9.73 -5.16
CA ARG A 291 -0.37 10.58 -5.40
C ARG A 291 -1.43 10.40 -4.33
N THR A 292 -1.75 9.17 -3.92
CA THR A 292 -2.75 8.91 -2.88
C THR A 292 -2.33 9.50 -1.54
N VAL A 293 -1.06 9.36 -1.16
CA VAL A 293 -0.53 9.98 0.08
C VAL A 293 -0.57 11.50 -0.03
N GLN A 294 -0.22 12.06 -1.17
CA GLN A 294 -0.28 13.52 -1.39
C GLN A 294 -1.71 14.04 -1.31
N ARG A 295 -2.68 13.34 -1.91
CA ARG A 295 -4.11 13.67 -1.80
C ARG A 295 -4.62 13.68 -0.36
N LEU A 296 -4.09 12.79 0.49
CA LEU A 296 -4.42 12.79 1.93
C LEU A 296 -3.81 14.01 2.64
N LYS A 297 -2.56 14.34 2.33
CA LYS A 297 -1.89 15.54 2.86
C LYS A 297 -2.63 16.83 2.46
N ASP A 298 -3.10 16.89 1.23
CA ASP A 298 -3.70 18.09 0.63
C ASP A 298 -5.19 18.30 0.95
N GLY A 299 -5.85 17.42 1.71
CA GLY A 299 -7.29 17.60 1.98
C GLY A 299 -8.24 16.92 1.00
N GLN A 300 -7.75 16.29 -0.07
CA GLN A 300 -8.60 15.75 -1.15
C GLN A 300 -9.22 14.39 -0.83
N ILE A 301 -8.60 13.65 0.08
CA ILE A 301 -9.19 12.47 0.72
C ILE A 301 -9.03 12.62 2.22
N ASP A 302 -9.98 12.07 2.97
CA ASP A 302 -10.00 12.17 4.43
C ASP A 302 -9.72 10.82 5.09
N ILE A 303 -9.95 9.72 4.36
CA ILE A 303 -9.81 8.36 4.88
C ILE A 303 -8.89 7.53 3.99
N LEU A 304 -7.84 6.96 4.59
CA LEU A 304 -6.93 6.03 3.93
C LEU A 304 -7.13 4.62 4.48
N VAL A 305 -7.53 3.67 3.66
CA VAL A 305 -7.66 2.27 4.06
C VAL A 305 -6.39 1.52 3.68
N ALA A 306 -5.62 1.02 4.65
CA ALA A 306 -4.28 0.51 4.39
C ALA A 306 -3.96 -0.84 5.05
N THR A 307 -2.98 -1.55 4.49
CA THR A 307 -2.31 -2.66 5.17
C THR A 307 -1.11 -2.17 5.97
N ASP A 308 -0.63 -2.98 6.93
CA ASP A 308 0.57 -2.66 7.71
C ASP A 308 1.78 -2.30 6.85
N VAL A 309 2.03 -3.09 5.80
CA VAL A 309 3.18 -2.89 4.91
C VAL A 309 3.10 -1.55 4.18
N ALA A 310 1.90 -1.20 3.70
CA ALA A 310 1.73 -0.02 2.87
C ALA A 310 1.62 1.30 3.66
N ALA A 311 1.31 1.24 4.95
CA ALA A 311 1.28 2.42 5.82
C ALA A 311 2.55 2.62 6.66
N ARG A 312 3.51 1.69 6.60
CA ARG A 312 4.82 1.88 7.23
C ARG A 312 5.55 3.06 6.61
N GLY A 313 6.22 3.84 7.45
CA GLY A 313 6.86 5.09 7.02
C GLY A 313 5.88 6.14 6.48
N LEU A 314 4.55 5.97 6.59
CA LEU A 314 3.61 7.04 6.24
C LEU A 314 3.80 8.21 7.21
N ASP A 315 4.15 9.38 6.69
CA ASP A 315 4.33 10.61 7.45
C ASP A 315 3.38 11.68 6.94
N VAL A 316 2.27 11.81 7.68
CA VAL A 316 1.16 12.70 7.39
C VAL A 316 0.66 13.24 8.73
N ASP A 317 1.00 14.48 9.03
CA ASP A 317 0.64 15.15 10.29
C ASP A 317 -0.87 15.30 10.51
N ARG A 318 -1.63 15.32 9.41
CA ARG A 318 -3.10 15.45 9.36
C ARG A 318 -3.84 14.25 9.96
N ILE A 319 -3.17 13.11 10.16
CA ILE A 319 -3.81 11.90 10.69
C ILE A 319 -4.13 12.10 12.17
N SER A 320 -5.39 12.42 12.44
CA SER A 320 -5.95 12.60 13.78
C SER A 320 -6.46 11.28 14.36
N HIS A 321 -6.96 10.38 13.50
CA HIS A 321 -7.60 9.13 13.92
C HIS A 321 -6.96 7.90 13.25
N VAL A 322 -6.78 6.85 14.03
CA VAL A 322 -6.37 5.53 13.57
C VAL A 322 -7.45 4.53 13.94
N VAL A 323 -8.02 3.85 12.95
CA VAL A 323 -8.96 2.75 13.17
C VAL A 323 -8.30 1.43 12.81
N ASN A 324 -8.19 0.54 13.78
CA ASN A 324 -7.82 -0.84 13.55
C ASN A 324 -9.08 -1.64 13.25
N TYR A 325 -9.48 -1.64 11.97
CA TYR A 325 -10.65 -2.39 11.51
C TYR A 325 -10.46 -3.89 11.76
N ASP A 326 -9.25 -4.37 11.53
CA ASP A 326 -8.80 -5.69 12.00
C ASP A 326 -7.71 -5.53 13.05
N ILE A 327 -7.89 -6.19 14.21
CA ILE A 327 -6.88 -6.23 15.27
C ILE A 327 -5.57 -6.84 14.74
N PRO A 328 -4.41 -6.20 15.00
CA PRO A 328 -3.12 -6.77 14.64
C PRO A 328 -2.85 -8.06 15.41
N THR A 329 -2.08 -8.97 14.80
CA THR A 329 -1.73 -10.27 15.39
C THR A 329 -0.62 -10.18 16.44
N ASP A 330 0.13 -9.09 16.45
CA ASP A 330 1.22 -8.83 17.39
C ASP A 330 1.15 -7.40 17.95
N THR A 331 1.75 -7.18 19.11
CA THR A 331 1.66 -5.90 19.83
C THR A 331 2.50 -4.79 19.20
N GLU A 332 3.60 -5.13 18.53
CA GLU A 332 4.45 -4.11 17.91
C GLU A 332 3.77 -3.46 16.71
N SER A 333 3.10 -4.27 15.87
CA SER A 333 2.23 -3.78 14.81
C SER A 333 1.18 -2.80 15.36
N TYR A 334 0.56 -3.10 16.50
CA TYR A 334 -0.37 -2.16 17.14
C TYR A 334 0.28 -0.81 17.45
N VAL A 335 1.45 -0.81 18.10
CA VAL A 335 2.19 0.42 18.44
C VAL A 335 2.55 1.22 17.17
N HIS A 336 2.96 0.54 16.10
CA HIS A 336 3.30 1.18 14.83
C HIS A 336 2.09 1.78 14.09
N ARG A 337 0.92 1.15 14.21
CA ARG A 337 -0.35 1.66 13.66
C ARG A 337 -0.81 2.89 14.41
N ILE A 338 -0.88 2.86 15.74
CA ILE A 338 -1.32 4.02 16.51
C ILE A 338 -0.32 5.18 16.46
N GLY A 339 0.97 4.88 16.24
CA GLY A 339 2.00 5.89 15.97
C GLY A 339 1.87 6.63 14.62
N ARG A 340 0.80 6.37 13.86
CA ARG A 340 0.40 7.21 12.71
C ARG A 340 -0.37 8.45 13.12
N THR A 341 -0.97 8.47 14.31
CA THR A 341 -1.57 9.67 14.92
C THR A 341 -0.71 10.16 16.10
N GLY A 342 -1.06 11.31 16.67
CA GLY A 342 -0.41 11.86 17.86
C GLY A 342 1.04 12.31 17.62
N ARG A 343 1.34 12.78 16.40
CA ARG A 343 2.68 13.27 16.01
C ARG A 343 2.85 14.74 16.36
N ALA A 344 4.11 15.17 16.54
CA ALA A 344 4.48 16.55 16.83
C ALA A 344 3.74 17.20 18.02
N GLY A 345 3.45 16.41 19.06
CA GLY A 345 2.77 16.87 20.28
C GLY A 345 1.24 17.02 20.18
N ARG A 346 0.64 16.65 19.05
CA ARG A 346 -0.83 16.63 18.88
C ARG A 346 -1.45 15.45 19.64
N SER A 347 -2.70 15.60 20.08
CA SER A 347 -3.48 14.47 20.60
C SER A 347 -3.97 13.59 19.46
N GLY A 348 -3.92 12.27 19.64
CA GLY A 348 -4.43 11.30 18.67
C GLY A 348 -5.57 10.43 19.22
N GLN A 349 -6.41 9.89 18.33
CA GLN A 349 -7.44 8.91 18.67
C GLN A 349 -7.13 7.58 18.00
N ALA A 350 -7.16 6.49 18.75
CA ALA A 350 -7.01 5.13 18.24
C ALA A 350 -8.22 4.28 18.62
N ILE A 351 -8.93 3.77 17.61
CA ILE A 351 -10.10 2.91 17.78
C ILE A 351 -9.73 1.49 17.34
N LEU A 352 -10.07 0.50 18.16
CA LEU A 352 -9.77 -0.90 17.90
C LEU A 352 -11.04 -1.74 17.84
N PHE A 353 -11.29 -2.42 16.72
CA PHE A 353 -12.39 -3.38 16.62
C PHE A 353 -11.92 -4.76 17.06
N VAL A 354 -12.62 -5.33 18.04
CA VAL A 354 -12.26 -6.60 18.69
C VAL A 354 -13.42 -7.58 18.58
N THR A 355 -13.22 -8.72 17.93
CA THR A 355 -14.22 -9.80 17.98
C THR A 355 -14.09 -10.60 19.28
N PRO A 356 -15.14 -11.32 19.73
CA PRO A 356 -15.07 -12.14 20.95
C PRO A 356 -13.92 -13.15 20.97
N ARG A 357 -13.52 -13.68 19.79
CA ARG A 357 -12.40 -14.64 19.65
C ARG A 357 -11.04 -13.97 19.81
N GLU A 358 -10.94 -12.67 19.54
CA GLU A 358 -9.70 -11.90 19.54
C GLU A 358 -9.43 -11.20 20.87
N ARG A 359 -10.26 -11.43 21.90
CA ARG A 359 -10.10 -10.84 23.24
C ARG A 359 -8.71 -11.10 23.87
N HIS A 360 -8.10 -12.22 23.54
CA HIS A 360 -6.76 -12.56 24.00
C HIS A 360 -5.67 -11.64 23.40
N LEU A 361 -5.86 -11.16 22.17
CA LEU A 361 -4.96 -10.20 21.51
C LEU A 361 -5.08 -8.82 22.15
N LEU A 362 -6.30 -8.37 22.47
CA LEU A 362 -6.53 -7.15 23.24
C LEU A 362 -5.75 -7.16 24.56
N ALA A 363 -5.88 -8.24 25.34
CA ALA A 363 -5.17 -8.37 26.61
C ALA A 363 -3.63 -8.43 26.44
N ALA A 364 -3.14 -8.96 25.30
CA ALA A 364 -1.71 -8.93 24.99
C ALA A 364 -1.23 -7.50 24.68
N ILE A 365 -2.03 -6.73 23.94
CA ILE A 365 -1.75 -5.33 23.63
C ILE A 365 -1.70 -4.50 24.92
N GLU A 366 -2.73 -4.56 25.77
CA GLU A 366 -2.78 -3.81 27.04
C GLU A 366 -1.59 -4.11 27.96
N ARG A 367 -1.17 -5.38 28.03
CA ARG A 367 0.00 -5.78 28.82
C ARG A 367 1.30 -5.16 28.31
N ALA A 368 1.47 -5.06 26.99
CA ALA A 368 2.70 -4.52 26.44
C ALA A 368 2.71 -2.99 26.35
N THR A 369 1.55 -2.34 26.15
CA THR A 369 1.43 -0.87 26.23
C THR A 369 1.43 -0.37 27.68
N ARG A 370 1.15 -1.25 28.64
CA ARG A 370 0.95 -0.93 30.08
C ARG A 370 -0.14 0.11 30.30
N GLN A 371 -1.10 0.17 29.39
CA GLN A 371 -2.23 1.08 29.43
C GLN A 371 -3.51 0.29 29.12
N PRO A 372 -4.58 0.48 29.92
CA PRO A 372 -5.88 -0.09 29.59
C PRO A 372 -6.43 0.60 28.34
N ILE A 373 -6.99 -0.18 27.43
CA ILE A 373 -7.72 0.38 26.28
C ILE A 373 -9.18 0.51 26.72
N THR A 374 -9.73 1.72 26.64
CA THR A 374 -11.06 1.98 27.20
C THR A 374 -12.15 1.39 26.29
N PRO A 375 -13.18 0.70 26.84
CA PRO A 375 -14.29 0.25 26.03
C PRO A 375 -15.09 1.45 25.52
N MET A 376 -15.47 1.43 24.24
CA MET A 376 -16.38 2.40 23.65
C MET A 376 -17.73 1.76 23.32
N GLN A 377 -18.79 2.56 23.45
CA GLN A 377 -20.09 2.27 22.88
C GLN A 377 -20.17 2.90 21.50
N LEU A 378 -20.85 2.23 20.56
CA LEU A 378 -21.10 2.83 19.26
C LEU A 378 -22.16 3.93 19.39
N PRO A 379 -22.05 5.01 18.60
CA PRO A 379 -23.14 5.95 18.45
C PRO A 379 -24.43 5.23 18.05
N SER A 380 -25.52 5.56 18.73
CA SER A 380 -26.84 5.06 18.41
C SER A 380 -27.34 5.66 17.10
N PRO A 381 -28.32 5.05 16.42
CA PRO A 381 -28.96 5.67 15.26
C PRO A 381 -29.55 7.05 15.56
N GLN A 382 -29.97 7.29 16.81
CA GLN A 382 -30.45 8.60 17.27
C GLN A 382 -29.31 9.61 17.30
N ASP A 383 -28.15 9.27 17.88
CA ASP A 383 -26.98 10.16 17.90
C ASP A 383 -26.53 10.55 16.48
N VAL A 384 -26.58 9.59 15.56
CA VAL A 384 -26.28 9.84 14.14
C VAL A 384 -27.30 10.79 13.52
N ASN A 385 -28.59 10.55 13.75
CA ASN A 385 -29.66 11.42 13.26
C ASN A 385 -29.55 12.83 13.81
N ASP A 386 -29.31 12.98 15.11
CA ASP A 386 -29.16 14.28 15.77
C ASP A 386 -27.97 15.05 15.19
N LYS A 387 -26.86 14.35 14.89
CA LYS A 387 -25.70 14.97 14.25
C LYS A 387 -25.94 15.34 12.79
N ARG A 388 -26.71 14.54 12.05
CA ARG A 388 -27.13 14.85 10.68
C ARG A 388 -28.07 16.07 10.65
N ILE A 389 -29.04 16.13 11.56
CA ILE A 389 -29.94 17.27 11.73
C ILE A 389 -29.13 18.52 12.06
N SER A 390 -28.21 18.43 13.03
CA SER A 390 -27.37 19.57 13.43
C SER A 390 -26.56 20.12 12.25
N ARG A 391 -25.89 19.26 11.48
CA ARG A 391 -25.15 19.66 10.26
C ARG A 391 -26.05 20.24 9.18
N PHE A 392 -27.27 19.72 9.05
CA PHE A 392 -28.25 20.25 8.10
C PHE A 392 -28.70 21.68 8.50
N LEU A 393 -28.98 21.91 9.78
CA LEU A 393 -29.34 23.23 10.31
C LEU A 393 -28.18 24.24 10.23
N GLU A 394 -26.95 23.80 10.48
CA GLU A 394 -25.74 24.62 10.30
C GLU A 394 -25.59 25.07 8.84
N ARG A 395 -25.74 24.16 7.87
CA ARG A 395 -25.72 24.50 6.43
C ARG A 395 -26.80 25.51 6.04
N ILE A 396 -28.00 25.40 6.62
CA ILE A 396 -29.06 26.40 6.40
C ILE A 396 -28.64 27.75 6.98
N THR A 397 -28.01 27.76 8.15
CA THR A 397 -27.53 28.98 8.81
C THR A 397 -26.44 29.65 7.98
N GLU A 398 -25.45 28.90 7.50
CA GLU A 398 -24.40 29.39 6.61
C GLU A 398 -24.96 29.93 5.29
N ALA A 399 -25.88 29.20 4.66
CA ALA A 399 -26.52 29.64 3.42
C ALA A 399 -27.30 30.95 3.60
N ARG A 400 -27.89 31.18 4.77
CA ARG A 400 -28.61 32.42 5.10
C ARG A 400 -27.68 33.63 5.19
N GLU A 401 -26.41 33.43 5.51
CA GLU A 401 -25.41 34.50 5.64
C GLU A 401 -24.74 34.85 4.29
N GLN A 402 -25.04 34.11 3.22
CA GLN A 402 -24.50 34.38 1.89
C GLN A 402 -25.24 35.52 1.17
N GLU A 403 -24.50 36.33 0.42
CA GLU A 403 -25.06 37.40 -0.42
C GLU A 403 -25.90 36.82 -1.57
N GLY A 404 -26.96 37.54 -1.98
CA GLY A 404 -27.85 37.14 -3.08
C GLY A 404 -29.10 36.35 -2.67
N LEU A 405 -29.36 36.19 -1.36
CA LEU A 405 -30.54 35.50 -0.83
C LEU A 405 -31.87 36.14 -1.29
N GLU A 406 -31.88 37.47 -1.49
CA GLU A 406 -33.06 38.26 -1.89
C GLU A 406 -33.70 37.79 -3.20
N GLN A 407 -32.87 37.32 -4.15
CA GLN A 407 -33.36 36.79 -5.43
C GLN A 407 -34.14 35.49 -5.23
N PHE A 408 -33.64 34.61 -4.35
CA PHE A 408 -34.32 33.35 -4.02
C PHE A 408 -35.59 33.59 -3.18
N GLN A 409 -35.56 34.57 -2.26
CA GLN A 409 -36.75 34.98 -1.52
C GLN A 409 -37.87 35.44 -2.46
N SER A 410 -37.55 36.30 -3.42
CA SER A 410 -38.51 36.80 -4.41
C SER A 410 -39.13 35.66 -5.26
N LEU A 411 -38.34 34.64 -5.61
CA LEU A 411 -38.83 33.47 -6.34
C LEU A 411 -39.76 32.59 -5.48
N ILE A 412 -39.43 32.41 -4.20
CA ILE A 412 -40.25 31.63 -3.26
C ILE A 412 -41.57 32.35 -2.98
N GLU A 413 -41.55 33.66 -2.73
CA GLU A 413 -42.77 34.47 -2.52
C GLU A 413 -43.70 34.42 -3.74
N ARG A 414 -43.14 34.50 -4.95
CA ARG A 414 -43.91 34.36 -6.18
C ARG A 414 -44.57 32.99 -6.27
N TYR A 415 -43.84 31.92 -5.98
CA TYR A 415 -44.39 30.56 -6.00
C TYR A 415 -45.47 30.34 -4.92
N GLU A 416 -45.24 30.87 -3.71
CA GLU A 416 -46.22 30.86 -2.62
C GLU A 416 -47.53 31.53 -3.02
N GLN A 417 -47.47 32.69 -3.69
CA GLN A 417 -48.65 33.41 -4.18
C GLN A 417 -49.35 32.69 -5.34
N GLU A 418 -48.59 32.20 -6.33
CA GLU A 418 -49.15 31.56 -7.53
C GLU A 418 -49.79 30.20 -7.22
N GLN A 419 -49.20 29.42 -6.30
CA GLN A 419 -49.67 28.07 -5.97
C GLN A 419 -50.50 28.01 -4.68
N ASN A 420 -50.55 29.09 -3.90
CA ASN A 420 -51.25 29.18 -2.62
C ASN A 420 -50.81 28.06 -1.63
N VAL A 421 -49.48 27.85 -1.55
CA VAL A 421 -48.85 26.84 -0.69
C VAL A 421 -47.97 27.54 0.35
N PRO A 422 -48.05 27.22 1.65
CA PRO A 422 -47.23 27.87 2.68
C PRO A 422 -45.73 27.74 2.44
N ALA A 423 -44.95 28.79 2.73
CA ALA A 423 -43.49 28.80 2.62
C ALA A 423 -42.78 27.60 3.31
N ILE A 424 -43.35 27.06 4.40
CA ILE A 424 -42.80 25.88 5.10
C ILE A 424 -42.85 24.61 4.25
N GLU A 425 -43.89 24.42 3.44
CA GLU A 425 -44.00 23.25 2.55
C GLU A 425 -43.04 23.40 1.37
N ILE A 426 -42.88 24.61 0.85
CA ILE A 426 -41.89 24.93 -0.19
C ILE A 426 -40.47 24.68 0.34
N ALA A 427 -40.16 25.15 1.56
CA ALA A 427 -38.87 24.91 2.20
C ALA A 427 -38.62 23.41 2.45
N ALA A 428 -39.64 22.64 2.84
CA ALA A 428 -39.54 21.19 2.99
C ALA A 428 -39.28 20.47 1.65
N ALA A 429 -39.94 20.92 0.57
CA ALA A 429 -39.71 20.39 -0.77
C ALA A 429 -38.29 20.69 -1.27
N LEU A 430 -37.82 21.94 -1.12
CA LEU A 430 -36.45 22.33 -1.46
C LEU A 430 -35.40 21.57 -0.63
N ALA A 431 -35.65 21.42 0.68
CA ALA A 431 -34.80 20.61 1.56
C ALA A 431 -34.70 19.15 1.07
N ARG A 432 -35.83 18.55 0.67
CA ARG A 432 -35.85 17.20 0.10
C ARG A 432 -35.10 17.13 -1.23
N MET A 433 -35.22 18.13 -2.10
CA MET A 433 -34.50 18.19 -3.37
C MET A 433 -32.98 18.27 -3.16
N VAL A 434 -32.51 19.08 -2.21
CA VAL A 434 -31.08 19.22 -1.88
C VAL A 434 -30.52 17.97 -1.21
N GLN A 435 -31.34 17.27 -0.42
CA GLN A 435 -30.95 16.02 0.25
C GLN A 435 -30.81 14.84 -0.74
N GLY A 436 -31.55 14.86 -1.85
CA GLY A 436 -31.55 13.79 -2.86
C GLY A 436 -32.19 12.49 -2.36
N ASP A 437 -31.73 11.35 -2.89
CA ASP A 437 -32.31 10.02 -2.60
C ASP A 437 -31.87 9.41 -1.25
N LYS A 438 -30.91 10.04 -0.54
CA LYS A 438 -30.44 9.54 0.76
C LYS A 438 -31.31 10.08 1.91
N PRO A 439 -32.01 9.22 2.67
CA PRO A 439 -32.87 9.69 3.76
C PRO A 439 -32.05 10.43 4.82
N LEU A 440 -32.55 11.59 5.25
CA LEU A 440 -31.91 12.41 6.29
C LEU A 440 -31.80 11.65 7.61
N LEU A 441 -32.84 10.88 7.95
CA LEU A 441 -32.94 10.10 9.18
C LEU A 441 -32.80 8.62 8.89
N LEU A 442 -32.02 7.93 9.71
CA LEU A 442 -32.00 6.47 9.82
C LEU A 442 -33.33 6.01 10.45
N GLY A 443 -34.01 5.07 9.79
CA GLY A 443 -35.26 4.51 10.29
C GLY A 443 -35.02 3.51 11.44
N PRO A 444 -36.00 3.31 12.34
CA PRO A 444 -35.94 2.23 13.32
C PRO A 444 -35.99 0.88 12.59
N GLY A 445 -34.83 0.26 12.39
CA GLY A 445 -34.69 -1.06 11.75
C GLY A 445 -34.13 -1.08 10.33
N THR A 446 -33.63 0.04 9.78
CA THR A 446 -32.86 0.01 8.54
C THR A 446 -31.45 -0.50 8.81
N GLU A 447 -31.31 -1.82 8.97
CA GLU A 447 -30.10 -2.50 8.50
C GLU A 447 -30.14 -2.38 6.98
N GLU A 448 -29.19 -1.66 6.39
CA GLU A 448 -29.00 -1.69 4.92
C GLU A 448 -28.77 -3.15 4.53
N GLY A 449 -29.80 -3.78 3.97
CA GLY A 449 -29.77 -5.18 3.57
C GLY A 449 -28.54 -5.44 2.71
N GLY A 450 -27.70 -6.37 3.17
CA GLY A 450 -26.62 -6.91 2.36
C GLY A 450 -27.19 -7.41 1.04
N HIS A 451 -26.73 -6.84 -0.08
CA HIS A 451 -26.92 -7.42 -1.39
C HIS A 451 -26.27 -8.81 -1.37
N ALA A 452 -27.09 -9.84 -1.16
CA ALA A 452 -26.72 -11.22 -1.36
C ALA A 452 -26.41 -11.41 -2.85
N MET A 453 -25.12 -11.34 -3.21
CA MET A 453 -24.64 -11.91 -4.47
C MET A 453 -25.04 -13.38 -4.49
N ARG A 454 -26.00 -13.71 -5.35
CA ARG A 454 -26.24 -15.08 -5.78
C ARG A 454 -24.98 -15.56 -6.49
N SER A 455 -24.16 -16.34 -5.80
CA SER A 455 -23.14 -17.14 -6.45
C SER A 455 -23.83 -18.26 -7.21
N ASP A 456 -23.73 -18.22 -8.53
CA ASP A 456 -24.08 -19.32 -9.43
C ASP A 456 -23.33 -20.59 -9.04
N SER A 457 -24.04 -21.54 -8.44
CA SER A 457 -23.55 -22.90 -8.24
C SER A 457 -24.00 -23.75 -9.43
N LEU A 458 -23.14 -23.86 -10.44
CA LEU A 458 -23.22 -24.90 -11.47
C LEU A 458 -21.92 -25.71 -11.48
N GLY A 459 -22.05 -26.97 -11.05
CA GLY A 459 -21.39 -28.11 -11.71
C GLY A 459 -20.03 -28.56 -11.17
N ALA A 460 -20.03 -29.61 -10.35
CA ALA A 460 -19.06 -30.71 -10.52
C ALA A 460 -19.57 -31.99 -9.84
N ARG A 461 -19.94 -32.98 -10.67
CA ARG A 461 -20.28 -34.34 -10.27
C ARG A 461 -19.04 -35.12 -9.84
N GLY A 462 -19.20 -35.90 -8.77
CA GLY A 462 -18.78 -37.32 -8.73
C GLY A 462 -17.43 -37.64 -8.10
N ARG A 463 -17.45 -38.38 -6.98
CA ARG A 463 -17.10 -39.82 -6.94
C ARG A 463 -17.20 -40.37 -5.52
N ALA A 464 -17.87 -41.51 -5.41
CA ALA A 464 -17.89 -42.39 -4.26
C ALA A 464 -16.55 -43.14 -4.14
N ALA A 465 -16.08 -43.37 -2.90
CA ALA A 465 -15.24 -44.51 -2.55
C ALA A 465 -15.26 -44.77 -1.04
N GLN A 466 -15.41 -46.05 -0.71
CA GLN A 466 -15.54 -46.69 0.59
C GLN A 466 -14.21 -46.73 1.38
N ARG A 467 -14.31 -46.72 2.72
CA ARG A 467 -13.60 -47.61 3.69
C ARG A 467 -13.74 -47.00 5.10
N ALA A 468 -14.44 -47.64 6.03
CA ALA A 468 -14.08 -48.82 6.84
C ALA A 468 -13.53 -48.39 8.21
N GLU A 469 -14.22 -48.86 9.26
CA GLU A 469 -13.89 -48.65 10.68
C GLU A 469 -12.57 -49.32 11.09
N PRO A 470 -12.10 -49.05 12.33
CA PRO A 470 -12.23 -50.13 13.30
C PRO A 470 -12.72 -49.72 14.71
N ILE A 471 -13.40 -50.71 15.29
CA ILE A 471 -13.97 -50.86 16.63
C ILE A 471 -12.89 -51.06 17.70
N PHE A 472 -13.04 -50.44 18.88
CA PHE A 472 -12.86 -51.06 20.21
C PHE A 472 -13.44 -50.14 21.32
N GLY A 473 -14.43 -50.63 22.09
CA GLY A 473 -15.07 -49.93 23.22
C GLY A 473 -14.36 -50.16 24.57
N PRO A 474 -15.06 -50.26 25.71
CA PRO A 474 -16.25 -49.53 26.17
C PRO A 474 -16.06 -48.97 27.62
N ARG A 475 -16.88 -48.01 28.08
CA ARG A 475 -17.37 -47.91 29.49
C ARG A 475 -18.26 -46.69 29.76
N GLY A 476 -19.38 -46.93 30.44
CA GLY A 476 -20.03 -45.97 31.35
C GLY A 476 -21.37 -45.38 30.89
N LYS A 477 -22.47 -45.87 31.47
CA LYS A 477 -23.88 -45.39 31.32
C LYS A 477 -24.23 -44.27 32.35
N PRO A 478 -25.51 -43.84 32.58
CA PRO A 478 -26.18 -42.74 31.88
C PRO A 478 -26.99 -41.78 32.82
N ALA A 479 -27.59 -40.70 32.30
CA ALA A 479 -28.83 -40.09 32.84
C ALA A 479 -29.44 -39.11 31.80
N LYS A 480 -30.57 -39.49 31.17
CA LYS A 480 -31.97 -39.04 31.41
C LYS A 480 -32.31 -37.62 30.92
N SER A 481 -33.15 -37.54 29.88
CA SER A 481 -34.17 -36.49 29.74
C SER A 481 -35.31 -36.95 28.81
N PHE A 482 -36.50 -37.07 29.43
CA PHE A 482 -37.85 -36.71 28.97
C PHE A 482 -38.37 -37.07 27.58
N GLU A 483 -39.46 -37.84 27.61
CA GLU A 483 -40.42 -38.10 26.54
C GLU A 483 -41.23 -36.86 26.15
N ARG A 484 -41.58 -36.71 24.87
CA ARG A 484 -42.93 -36.26 24.48
C ARG A 484 -43.35 -36.66 23.05
N GLU A 485 -44.42 -37.45 23.03
CA GLU A 485 -45.55 -37.57 22.09
C GLU A 485 -45.38 -37.59 20.56
N VAL A 486 -45.84 -38.73 20.04
CA VAL A 486 -46.18 -39.05 18.65
C VAL A 486 -47.49 -38.36 18.23
N ARG A 487 -47.52 -37.74 17.05
CA ARG A 487 -48.76 -37.41 16.32
C ARG A 487 -48.70 -37.88 14.87
N LYS A 488 -49.81 -38.50 14.44
CA LYS A 488 -50.03 -39.28 13.21
C LYS A 488 -50.04 -38.41 11.93
N PRO A 489 -49.75 -38.99 10.74
CA PRO A 489 -49.83 -38.30 9.45
C PRO A 489 -51.18 -38.52 8.75
N SER A 490 -51.65 -37.54 7.97
CA SER A 490 -52.64 -37.64 6.87
C SER A 490 -52.83 -36.26 6.22
N PRO A 491 -53.34 -36.13 4.97
CA PRO A 491 -53.16 -36.99 3.79
C PRO A 491 -52.84 -36.16 2.51
N SER A 492 -52.42 -36.87 1.47
CA SER A 492 -52.17 -36.41 0.10
C SER A 492 -53.46 -36.02 -0.66
N LEU A 493 -53.40 -34.95 -1.45
CA LEU A 493 -54.42 -34.56 -2.43
C LEU A 493 -53.95 -34.84 -3.89
N PRO A 494 -54.90 -35.02 -4.84
CA PRO A 494 -54.75 -35.81 -6.08
C PRO A 494 -54.25 -35.01 -7.32
N PRO A 495 -53.93 -35.70 -8.43
CA PRO A 495 -53.33 -35.08 -9.62
C PRO A 495 -54.36 -34.35 -10.49
N ARG A 496 -53.95 -33.29 -11.18
CA ARG A 496 -54.75 -32.60 -12.21
C ARG A 496 -54.32 -33.00 -13.62
N GLU A 497 -55.32 -33.31 -14.43
CA GLU A 497 -55.30 -33.64 -15.86
C GLU A 497 -55.02 -32.42 -16.79
N PRO A 498 -54.73 -32.64 -18.10
CA PRO A 498 -54.10 -31.64 -18.96
C PRO A 498 -55.03 -30.94 -19.99
N LYS A 499 -54.49 -29.84 -20.58
CA LYS A 499 -54.84 -29.08 -21.83
C LYS A 499 -55.90 -27.94 -21.69
N PRO A 500 -55.90 -26.87 -22.53
CA PRO A 500 -55.34 -26.76 -23.90
C PRO A 500 -54.46 -25.52 -24.22
N ALA A 501 -53.90 -25.53 -25.43
CA ALA A 501 -53.04 -24.50 -26.00
C ALA A 501 -53.78 -23.16 -26.23
N SER A 502 -53.14 -22.05 -25.86
CA SER A 502 -53.56 -20.72 -26.30
C SER A 502 -52.36 -19.77 -26.48
N ALA A 503 -52.42 -19.07 -27.62
CA ALA A 503 -51.82 -17.82 -28.06
C ALA A 503 -50.56 -17.25 -27.36
N LYS A 504 -49.54 -16.98 -28.19
CA LYS A 504 -48.37 -16.13 -27.90
C LYS A 504 -48.80 -14.67 -27.60
N PRO A 505 -48.28 -14.02 -26.55
CA PRO A 505 -48.16 -12.57 -26.49
C PRO A 505 -46.83 -12.11 -27.07
N ARG A 506 -46.86 -11.04 -27.86
CA ARG A 506 -45.71 -10.33 -28.42
C ARG A 506 -44.91 -9.67 -27.30
N GLY A 507 -43.58 -9.80 -27.37
CA GLY A 507 -42.63 -9.18 -26.45
C GLY A 507 -42.46 -7.69 -26.72
N LEU A 508 -42.25 -6.97 -25.63
CA LEU A 508 -41.97 -5.54 -25.56
C LEU A 508 -40.47 -5.34 -25.80
N THR A 509 -40.04 -5.22 -27.06
CA THR A 509 -38.64 -4.88 -27.42
C THR A 509 -38.52 -3.75 -28.45
N ASP A 510 -39.59 -3.03 -28.75
CA ASP A 510 -39.58 -2.03 -29.83
C ASP A 510 -39.51 -0.55 -29.37
N ILE A 511 -39.06 -0.29 -28.13
CA ILE A 511 -38.94 1.08 -27.59
C ILE A 511 -37.49 1.47 -27.24
N ALA A 512 -36.53 0.53 -27.28
CA ALA A 512 -35.13 0.82 -26.92
C ALA A 512 -34.24 1.25 -28.10
N ASP A 513 -34.58 0.90 -29.34
CA ASP A 513 -33.71 1.17 -30.50
C ASP A 513 -34.05 2.48 -31.24
N ALA A 514 -35.20 3.11 -30.97
CA ALA A 514 -35.57 4.40 -31.56
C ALA A 514 -35.01 5.61 -30.78
N ALA A 515 -34.70 5.45 -29.49
CA ALA A 515 -34.27 6.56 -28.63
C ALA A 515 -32.76 6.86 -28.70
N ILE A 516 -31.95 5.93 -29.23
CA ILE A 516 -30.49 6.08 -29.33
C ILE A 516 -30.08 6.77 -30.64
N GLY A 517 -30.82 6.57 -31.74
CA GLY A 517 -30.54 7.22 -33.03
C GLY A 517 -30.87 8.72 -33.08
N GLU A 518 -31.86 9.20 -32.33
CA GLU A 518 -32.26 10.61 -32.32
C GLU A 518 -31.33 11.51 -31.48
N LEU A 519 -30.60 10.93 -30.52
CA LEU A 519 -29.66 11.66 -29.68
C LEU A 519 -28.30 11.87 -30.39
N GLU A 520 -27.89 10.92 -31.23
CA GLU A 520 -26.65 11.03 -32.03
C GLU A 520 -26.78 12.06 -33.18
N ALA A 521 -27.97 12.20 -33.78
CA ALA A 521 -28.23 13.20 -34.81
C ALA A 521 -28.29 14.65 -34.28
N ARG A 522 -28.64 14.84 -33.01
CA ARG A 522 -28.72 16.16 -32.35
C ARG A 522 -27.38 16.68 -31.82
N VAL A 523 -26.38 15.81 -31.64
CA VAL A 523 -25.04 16.20 -31.18
C VAL A 523 -24.14 16.63 -32.36
N GLN A 524 -24.40 16.15 -33.58
CA GLN A 524 -23.65 16.54 -34.79
C GLN A 524 -24.13 17.86 -35.43
N SER A 525 -25.32 18.35 -35.09
CA SER A 525 -25.89 19.58 -35.67
C SER A 525 -25.58 20.87 -34.89
N ALA A 526 -24.80 20.81 -33.80
CA ALA A 526 -24.52 21.96 -32.92
C ALA A 526 -23.05 22.44 -32.93
N ARG A 527 -22.30 22.24 -34.03
CA ARG A 527 -21.00 22.90 -34.23
C ARG A 527 -20.88 23.45 -35.64
N PHE A 528 -20.70 24.77 -35.69
CA PHE A 528 -20.45 25.66 -36.84
C PHE A 528 -21.66 26.37 -37.46
N GLU A 529 -22.03 27.48 -36.83
CA GLU A 529 -22.45 28.69 -37.55
C GLU A 529 -21.71 29.91 -36.98
N LYS A 530 -20.77 30.43 -37.77
CA LYS A 530 -20.42 31.86 -37.84
C LYS A 530 -19.77 32.10 -39.20
N SER A 531 -20.55 32.67 -40.11
CA SER A 531 -20.09 33.20 -41.40
C SER A 531 -20.01 34.72 -41.32
N HIS A 532 -19.07 35.30 -42.07
CA HIS A 532 -19.19 36.50 -42.94
C HIS A 532 -17.78 36.88 -43.48
N PRO A 533 -17.64 37.54 -44.65
CA PRO A 533 -17.90 36.98 -45.99
C PRO A 533 -16.73 37.27 -46.98
N GLY A 534 -16.72 36.61 -48.15
CA GLY A 534 -16.07 37.20 -49.34
C GLY A 534 -15.32 36.24 -50.27
N PHE A 535 -15.87 36.14 -51.49
CA PHE A 535 -15.21 35.88 -52.79
C PHE A 535 -14.98 34.43 -53.23
N GLU A 536 -15.73 34.03 -54.26
CA GLU A 536 -15.55 32.82 -55.10
C GLU A 536 -14.62 33.14 -56.32
N PRO A 537 -14.34 32.20 -57.25
CA PRO A 537 -13.25 31.24 -57.19
C PRO A 537 -12.40 31.30 -58.50
N ASP A 538 -11.56 30.27 -58.71
CA ASP A 538 -11.07 29.77 -60.00
C ASP A 538 -9.54 29.80 -60.31
N ASP A 539 -9.01 28.57 -60.29
CA ASP A 539 -8.31 27.88 -61.39
C ASP A 539 -6.77 27.95 -61.58
N HIS A 540 -6.27 26.76 -61.94
CA HIS A 540 -5.01 26.40 -62.61
C HIS A 540 -3.65 26.45 -61.86
N GLY A 541 -3.07 25.26 -61.69
CA GLY A 541 -1.87 24.91 -62.46
C GLY A 541 -0.47 25.32 -61.97
N SER A 542 0.15 24.40 -61.22
CA SER A 542 1.58 24.00 -61.25
C SER A 542 2.72 24.85 -60.62
N ALA A 543 3.60 24.10 -59.96
CA ALA A 543 5.01 24.33 -59.56
C ALA A 543 5.35 24.98 -58.18
N ALA A 544 6.09 24.21 -57.37
CA ALA A 544 6.50 24.36 -55.97
C ALA A 544 7.67 25.37 -55.74
N PRO A 545 8.31 25.51 -54.55
CA PRO A 545 8.00 25.04 -53.18
C PRO A 545 8.05 26.18 -52.11
N ARG A 546 7.38 26.02 -50.95
CA ARG A 546 7.67 26.85 -49.77
C ARG A 546 7.93 26.02 -48.52
N ARG A 547 9.10 26.28 -47.93
CA ARG A 547 9.78 25.56 -46.84
C ARG A 547 9.00 25.57 -45.52
N LYS A 548 9.13 24.41 -44.85
CA LYS A 548 8.82 24.11 -43.45
C LYS A 548 9.34 25.16 -42.46
N LYS A 549 8.54 25.44 -41.42
CA LYS A 549 9.07 25.84 -40.10
C LYS A 549 9.12 24.59 -39.23
N ALA A 550 10.33 24.11 -39.00
CA ALA A 550 10.66 22.98 -38.15
C ALA A 550 10.89 23.46 -36.71
N VAL A 551 10.31 22.76 -35.73
CA VAL A 551 10.98 22.34 -34.49
C VAL A 551 10.37 21.00 -34.06
N ALA A 552 10.85 19.92 -34.69
CA ALA A 552 10.88 18.58 -34.10
C ALA A 552 12.27 18.05 -34.44
N GLY A 553 13.02 17.62 -33.42
CA GLY A 553 14.29 16.94 -33.67
C GLY A 553 14.03 15.72 -34.55
N ASP A 554 14.81 15.58 -35.61
CA ASP A 554 14.78 14.46 -36.55
C ASP A 554 14.96 13.15 -35.77
N MET A 555 13.87 12.50 -35.40
CA MET A 555 13.87 11.11 -34.96
C MET A 555 13.29 10.28 -36.09
N ALA A 556 14.15 9.48 -36.72
CA ALA A 556 13.70 8.48 -37.66
C ALA A 556 12.86 7.43 -36.91
N PHE A 557 11.72 7.06 -37.46
CA PHE A 557 10.87 5.98 -36.95
C PHE A 557 10.99 4.75 -37.87
N GLU A 558 10.95 3.58 -37.26
CA GLU A 558 10.82 2.29 -37.92
C GLU A 558 9.53 1.62 -37.45
N THR A 559 8.80 1.02 -38.38
CA THR A 559 7.55 0.31 -38.07
C THR A 559 7.87 -1.11 -37.64
N TYR A 560 7.38 -1.50 -36.48
CA TYR A 560 7.50 -2.83 -35.93
C TYR A 560 6.13 -3.53 -35.87
N ARG A 561 6.11 -4.83 -36.11
CA ARG A 561 4.96 -5.72 -35.92
C ARG A 561 5.03 -6.36 -34.53
N VAL A 562 3.92 -6.31 -33.81
CA VAL A 562 3.70 -7.04 -32.54
C VAL A 562 2.61 -8.08 -32.74
N GLU A 563 2.81 -9.29 -32.23
CA GLU A 563 1.87 -10.42 -32.38
C GLU A 563 0.68 -10.34 -31.41
N VAL A 564 0.17 -9.13 -31.21
CA VAL A 564 -1.01 -8.87 -30.39
C VAL A 564 -1.89 -7.83 -31.08
N GLY A 565 -3.05 -8.24 -31.57
CA GLY A 565 -4.09 -7.37 -32.15
C GLY A 565 -5.41 -7.32 -31.37
N ARG A 566 -6.46 -6.83 -32.04
CA ARG A 566 -7.83 -6.63 -31.55
C ARG A 566 -8.47 -7.91 -31.03
N ASP A 567 -8.13 -9.06 -31.61
CA ASP A 567 -8.67 -10.37 -31.22
C ASP A 567 -8.22 -10.78 -29.80
N HIS A 568 -7.16 -10.14 -29.29
CA HIS A 568 -6.66 -10.32 -27.92
C HIS A 568 -7.20 -9.28 -26.93
N GLY A 569 -8.19 -8.45 -27.34
CA GLY A 569 -8.77 -7.39 -26.51
C GLY A 569 -7.83 -6.20 -26.27
N VAL A 570 -6.77 -6.07 -27.07
CA VAL A 570 -5.78 -4.99 -26.91
C VAL A 570 -6.28 -3.69 -27.52
N GLU A 571 -6.19 -2.62 -26.74
CA GLU A 571 -6.44 -1.25 -27.14
C GLU A 571 -5.13 -0.44 -27.22
N VAL A 572 -5.17 0.72 -27.87
CA VAL A 572 -4.00 1.60 -28.04
C VAL A 572 -3.34 1.93 -26.70
N ARG A 573 -4.15 2.23 -25.67
CA ARG A 573 -3.66 2.51 -24.30
C ARG A 573 -2.86 1.35 -23.69
N ASN A 574 -3.20 0.10 -24.04
CA ASN A 574 -2.53 -1.09 -23.52
C ASN A 574 -1.15 -1.25 -24.15
N LEU A 575 -1.03 -1.04 -25.47
CA LEU A 575 0.24 -1.08 -26.19
C LEU A 575 1.16 0.10 -25.79
N VAL A 576 0.63 1.32 -25.77
CA VAL A 576 1.38 2.50 -25.33
C VAL A 576 1.87 2.31 -23.90
N GLY A 577 0.99 1.88 -23.00
CA GLY A 577 1.34 1.64 -21.59
C GLY A 577 2.43 0.58 -21.43
N ALA A 578 2.32 -0.55 -22.13
CA ALA A 578 3.31 -1.61 -22.07
C ALA A 578 4.67 -1.20 -22.65
N ILE A 579 4.67 -0.56 -23.82
CA ILE A 579 5.90 -0.11 -24.48
C ILE A 579 6.57 1.01 -23.68
N ALA A 580 5.81 1.99 -23.19
CA ALA A 580 6.36 3.11 -22.42
C ALA A 580 6.92 2.67 -21.07
N ASN A 581 6.19 1.80 -20.35
CA ASN A 581 6.57 1.38 -19.00
C ASN A 581 7.73 0.37 -19.00
N GLU A 582 7.74 -0.59 -19.93
CA GLU A 582 8.68 -1.70 -19.91
C GLU A 582 9.95 -1.42 -20.71
N ALA A 583 9.86 -0.63 -21.78
CA ALA A 583 11.02 -0.23 -22.59
C ALA A 583 11.59 1.14 -22.19
N GLY A 584 10.93 1.85 -21.27
CA GLY A 584 11.35 3.17 -20.82
C GLY A 584 11.27 4.25 -21.89
N LEU A 585 10.42 4.07 -22.90
CA LEU A 585 10.22 5.02 -23.99
C LEU A 585 9.16 6.06 -23.59
N GLU A 586 9.52 7.34 -23.58
CA GLU A 586 8.53 8.42 -23.41
C GLU A 586 7.51 8.43 -24.56
N ASN A 587 6.27 8.89 -24.31
CA ASN A 587 5.20 8.92 -25.33
C ASN A 587 5.59 9.65 -26.63
N LYS A 588 6.51 10.62 -26.58
CA LYS A 588 7.03 11.33 -27.78
C LYS A 588 7.88 10.45 -28.70
N HIS A 589 8.29 9.28 -28.21
CA HIS A 589 9.09 8.28 -28.93
C HIS A 589 8.24 7.12 -29.45
N ILE A 590 6.93 7.12 -29.24
CA ILE A 590 6.00 6.13 -29.79
C ILE A 590 5.19 6.84 -30.86
N GLY A 591 5.37 6.41 -32.11
CA GLY A 591 4.70 7.00 -33.27
C GLY A 591 3.29 6.43 -33.46
N SER A 592 2.91 6.19 -34.72
CA SER A 592 1.58 5.67 -35.02
C SER A 592 1.41 4.21 -34.55
N ILE A 593 0.20 3.88 -34.09
CA ILE A 593 -0.20 2.51 -33.70
C ILE A 593 -1.42 2.14 -34.52
N ASP A 594 -1.29 1.10 -35.34
CA ASP A 594 -2.37 0.50 -36.13
C ASP A 594 -2.69 -0.90 -35.58
N ILE A 595 -3.85 -1.04 -34.94
CA ILE A 595 -4.30 -2.30 -34.33
C ILE A 595 -5.12 -3.10 -35.35
N ARG A 596 -4.60 -4.26 -35.76
CA ARG A 596 -5.25 -5.20 -36.68
C ARG A 596 -5.83 -6.38 -35.91
N GLY A 597 -6.41 -7.37 -36.59
CA GLY A 597 -7.07 -8.51 -35.93
C GLY A 597 -6.11 -9.30 -35.04
N ASP A 598 -5.13 -9.96 -35.64
CA ASP A 598 -4.16 -10.85 -34.98
C ASP A 598 -2.88 -10.14 -34.52
N HIS A 599 -2.49 -9.03 -35.15
CA HIS A 599 -1.27 -8.28 -34.86
C HIS A 599 -1.52 -6.77 -34.78
N SER A 600 -0.53 -6.01 -34.32
CA SER A 600 -0.53 -4.55 -34.42
C SER A 600 0.78 -4.05 -35.03
N LEU A 601 0.74 -2.89 -35.67
CA LEU A 601 1.92 -2.17 -36.17
C LEU A 601 2.17 -0.96 -35.28
N VAL A 602 3.42 -0.77 -34.85
CA VAL A 602 3.84 0.30 -33.96
C VAL A 602 5.10 0.96 -34.49
N ASP A 603 5.07 2.27 -34.66
CA ASP A 603 6.27 3.04 -35.01
C ASP A 603 7.10 3.33 -33.75
N LEU A 604 8.36 2.91 -33.77
CA LEU A 604 9.34 3.12 -32.69
C LEU A 604 10.61 3.78 -33.25
N PRO A 605 11.47 4.39 -32.42
CA PRO A 605 12.65 5.10 -32.90
C PRO A 605 13.63 4.15 -33.61
N ALA A 606 14.09 4.55 -34.79
CA ALA A 606 15.09 3.82 -35.56
C ALA A 606 16.42 3.74 -34.79
N GLY A 607 17.09 2.58 -34.84
CA GLY A 607 18.38 2.39 -34.17
C GLY A 607 18.31 2.23 -32.64
N MET A 608 17.16 1.79 -32.10
CA MET A 608 17.05 1.55 -30.65
C MET A 608 18.09 0.55 -30.12
N PRO A 609 18.61 0.73 -28.89
CA PRO A 609 19.56 -0.20 -28.28
C PRO A 609 19.04 -1.65 -28.27
N LYS A 610 19.93 -2.62 -28.53
CA LYS A 610 19.56 -4.06 -28.66
C LYS A 610 18.93 -4.64 -27.40
N ASP A 611 19.24 -4.08 -26.23
CA ASP A 611 18.64 -4.39 -24.94
C ASP A 611 17.18 -3.93 -24.85
N VAL A 612 16.85 -2.73 -25.35
CA VAL A 612 15.47 -2.22 -25.42
C VAL A 612 14.63 -3.08 -26.36
N PHE A 613 15.17 -3.41 -27.55
CA PHE A 613 14.51 -4.33 -28.50
C PHE A 613 14.24 -5.70 -27.88
N ARG A 614 15.22 -6.30 -27.19
CA ARG A 614 15.06 -7.60 -26.50
C ARG A 614 14.07 -7.56 -25.35
N THR A 615 13.98 -6.43 -24.64
CA THR A 615 12.98 -6.23 -23.59
C THR A 615 11.60 -6.21 -24.20
N LEU A 616 11.37 -5.39 -25.24
CA LEU A 616 10.08 -5.29 -25.94
C LEU A 616 9.58 -6.62 -26.52
N GLN A 617 10.48 -7.51 -26.97
CA GLN A 617 10.10 -8.85 -27.40
C GLN A 617 9.51 -9.71 -26.28
N LYS A 618 9.88 -9.45 -25.02
CA LYS A 618 9.48 -10.23 -23.84
C LYS A 618 8.34 -9.59 -23.04
N VAL A 619 7.89 -8.40 -23.41
CA VAL A 619 6.82 -7.70 -22.68
C VAL A 619 5.48 -8.39 -22.91
N TRP A 620 4.65 -8.40 -21.88
CA TRP A 620 3.31 -9.01 -21.89
C TRP A 620 2.23 -7.93 -21.83
N VAL A 621 1.19 -8.08 -22.63
CA VAL A 621 0.00 -7.22 -22.65
C VAL A 621 -1.23 -8.10 -22.60
N LEU A 622 -2.08 -7.91 -21.59
CA LEU A 622 -3.29 -8.72 -21.38
C LEU A 622 -3.06 -10.25 -21.43
N GLY A 623 -1.90 -10.71 -20.94
CA GLY A 623 -1.55 -12.14 -20.95
C GLY A 623 -0.96 -12.66 -22.26
N HIS A 624 -0.69 -11.78 -23.25
CA HIS A 624 -0.06 -12.12 -24.53
C HIS A 624 1.30 -11.43 -24.66
N GLN A 625 2.31 -12.16 -25.13
CA GLN A 625 3.65 -11.62 -25.33
C GLN A 625 3.72 -10.81 -26.65
N LEU A 626 4.27 -9.59 -26.60
CA LEU A 626 4.32 -8.66 -27.74
C LEU A 626 5.11 -9.22 -28.94
N ASN A 627 6.18 -9.99 -28.72
CA ASN A 627 7.01 -10.61 -29.77
C ASN A 627 7.34 -9.64 -30.94
N LEU A 628 7.94 -8.51 -30.59
CA LEU A 628 8.30 -7.45 -31.54
C LEU A 628 9.20 -7.95 -32.70
N SER A 629 8.83 -7.60 -33.93
CA SER A 629 9.59 -7.86 -35.17
C SER A 629 9.54 -6.65 -36.12
N LEU A 630 10.49 -6.50 -37.05
CA LEU A 630 10.52 -5.36 -37.98
C LEU A 630 9.50 -5.58 -39.12
N ALA A 631 8.60 -4.62 -39.34
CA ALA A 631 7.58 -4.74 -40.39
C ALA A 631 8.20 -4.41 -41.76
N GLY A 632 8.45 -5.44 -42.58
CA GLY A 632 8.98 -5.28 -43.95
C GLY A 632 10.03 -6.31 -44.40
N ALA A 633 10.54 -7.16 -43.50
CA ALA A 633 11.36 -8.31 -43.88
C ALA A 633 10.49 -9.48 -44.35
N GLY A 634 10.05 -9.47 -45.60
CA GLY A 634 9.40 -10.61 -46.23
C GLY A 634 10.42 -11.73 -46.54
N GLY A 635 10.28 -12.88 -45.91
CA GLY A 635 11.04 -14.10 -46.23
C GLY A 635 10.91 -15.16 -45.14
N GLY A 636 10.21 -16.25 -45.43
CA GLY A 636 9.71 -17.20 -44.44
C GLY A 636 10.75 -17.85 -43.51
N ALA A 637 10.44 -17.83 -42.22
CA ALA A 637 10.78 -18.90 -41.29
C ALA A 637 9.60 -19.06 -40.32
N ALA A 638 8.68 -19.96 -40.65
CA ALA A 638 7.65 -20.38 -39.70
C ALA A 638 8.34 -21.03 -38.50
N PHE A 639 8.33 -20.35 -37.36
CA PHE A 639 8.79 -20.93 -36.10
C PHE A 639 7.77 -22.01 -35.68
N LYS A 640 8.22 -23.26 -35.72
CA LYS A 640 7.43 -24.43 -35.30
C LYS A 640 7.37 -24.43 -33.76
N PRO A 641 6.19 -24.38 -33.12
CA PRO A 641 6.10 -24.44 -31.67
C PRO A 641 6.59 -25.80 -31.16
N PRO A 642 7.26 -25.89 -30.00
CA PRO A 642 7.54 -27.16 -29.37
C PRO A 642 6.21 -27.85 -29.04
N ALA A 643 6.10 -29.12 -29.43
CA ALA A 643 4.87 -29.90 -29.34
C ALA A 643 4.33 -29.98 -27.90
N HIS A 644 3.01 -29.80 -27.77
CA HIS A 644 2.26 -30.08 -26.55
C HIS A 644 2.47 -31.54 -26.11
N ALA A 645 3.07 -31.74 -24.95
CA ALA A 645 3.03 -33.02 -24.26
C ALA A 645 1.58 -33.28 -23.78
N LYS A 646 0.98 -34.37 -24.25
CA LYS A 646 -0.36 -34.82 -23.86
C LYS A 646 -0.46 -35.05 -22.34
N PRO A 647 -1.64 -34.83 -21.73
CA PRO A 647 -1.86 -35.05 -20.30
C PRO A 647 -1.85 -36.55 -19.98
N ARG A 648 -0.93 -36.99 -19.09
CA ARG A 648 -1.02 -38.35 -18.51
C ARG A 648 -1.94 -38.33 -17.30
N ALA A 649 -2.90 -39.24 -17.35
CA ALA A 649 -3.86 -39.54 -16.30
C ALA A 649 -3.19 -39.91 -14.97
N ALA A 650 -3.87 -39.53 -13.89
CA ALA A 650 -3.54 -39.87 -12.52
C ALA A 650 -3.55 -41.39 -12.28
N ALA A 651 -2.48 -41.90 -11.67
CA ALA A 651 -2.45 -43.19 -11.00
C ALA A 651 -1.51 -43.15 -9.80
N GLY A 652 -2.09 -43.31 -8.60
CA GLY A 652 -1.52 -44.03 -7.46
C GLY A 652 -0.25 -43.47 -6.81
N THR A 653 -0.42 -42.68 -5.74
CA THR A 653 0.59 -42.54 -4.69
C THR A 653 0.67 -43.83 -3.86
N THR A 654 1.72 -44.63 -4.06
CA THR A 654 2.23 -45.57 -3.07
C THR A 654 3.64 -45.14 -2.65
N ARG A 655 3.80 -44.85 -1.36
CA ARG A 655 5.08 -44.61 -0.68
C ARG A 655 6.03 -45.80 -0.86
N PRO A 656 7.34 -45.57 -1.02
CA PRO A 656 8.34 -46.54 -0.60
C PRO A 656 9.06 -46.08 0.67
N THR A 657 9.08 -47.00 1.61
CA THR A 657 9.86 -47.07 2.84
C THR A 657 11.36 -47.11 2.58
N LEU A 658 12.13 -46.39 3.39
CA LEU A 658 13.57 -46.60 3.57
C LEU A 658 13.84 -47.96 4.22
N ARG A 659 14.61 -48.82 3.56
CA ARG A 659 15.35 -49.92 4.20
C ARG A 659 16.66 -50.22 3.47
N ALA A 660 17.74 -50.12 4.26
CA ALA A 660 18.91 -50.98 4.34
C ALA A 660 19.57 -51.52 3.05
N THR A 661 20.85 -51.17 2.89
CA THR A 661 21.84 -51.99 2.18
C THR A 661 23.02 -52.28 3.11
N GLU A 662 23.35 -53.56 3.24
CA GLU A 662 24.49 -54.11 3.98
C GLU A 662 25.77 -54.24 3.12
N ARG A 663 26.93 -53.99 3.77
CA ARG A 663 28.26 -54.69 3.74
C ARG A 663 29.05 -54.80 2.41
N ALA A 664 30.39 -54.77 2.35
CA ALA A 664 31.49 -55.18 3.26
C ALA A 664 32.86 -54.56 2.78
N PRO A 665 34.08 -54.99 3.23
CA PRO A 665 34.62 -55.30 4.56
C PRO A 665 35.99 -54.59 4.87
N SER A 666 36.42 -54.48 6.14
CA SER A 666 37.80 -54.86 6.55
C SER A 666 38.05 -54.86 8.08
N ARG A 667 38.57 -56.01 8.51
CA ARG A 667 39.52 -56.38 9.59
C ARG A 667 39.40 -55.86 11.05
N LYS A 668 39.44 -56.87 11.94
CA LYS A 668 39.52 -56.89 13.41
C LYS A 668 40.93 -56.58 13.95
N GLY A 669 40.98 -56.06 15.18
CA GLY A 669 42.06 -56.24 16.18
C GLY A 669 41.67 -55.58 17.53
N PRO A 670 41.95 -56.18 18.72
CA PRO A 670 41.08 -56.04 19.89
C PRO A 670 41.70 -55.31 21.12
N GLY A 671 40.84 -54.92 22.07
CA GLY A 671 41.14 -55.14 23.49
C GLY A 671 41.23 -53.93 24.44
N ALA A 672 40.36 -53.99 25.46
CA ALA A 672 40.61 -53.71 26.87
C ALA A 672 40.38 -52.30 27.49
N ASP A 673 39.63 -52.40 28.59
CA ASP A 673 39.62 -51.63 29.83
C ASP A 673 38.86 -50.30 30.01
N SER A 674 37.78 -50.45 30.77
CA SER A 674 37.19 -49.46 31.68
C SER A 674 38.14 -49.22 32.89
N PRO A 675 37.95 -48.17 33.71
CA PRO A 675 36.93 -48.27 34.74
C PRO A 675 36.15 -46.99 35.08
N LYS A 676 34.97 -47.27 35.62
CA LYS A 676 33.98 -46.42 36.30
C LYS A 676 34.58 -45.47 37.34
N ARG A 677 33.97 -44.29 37.51
CA ARG A 677 33.63 -43.74 38.85
C ARG A 677 32.45 -42.76 38.79
N LYS A 678 31.76 -42.73 39.94
CA LYS A 678 30.38 -42.35 40.27
C LYS A 678 30.10 -40.82 40.37
N PRO A 679 28.82 -40.41 40.51
CA PRO A 679 28.37 -39.02 40.43
C PRO A 679 28.36 -38.31 41.80
N ILE A 680 28.40 -36.98 41.78
CA ILE A 680 27.97 -36.14 42.92
C ILE A 680 27.06 -35.03 42.39
N ARG A 681 25.85 -34.96 42.97
CA ARG A 681 24.93 -33.83 42.92
C ARG A 681 25.47 -32.68 43.78
N ARG A 682 25.34 -31.44 43.29
CA ARG A 682 24.56 -30.39 43.96
C ARG A 682 24.00 -29.46 42.90
#